data_AF-A0A561SWP9-F1
#
_entry.id   AF-A0A561SWP9-F1
#
_cell.length_a   1.000
_cell.length_b   1.000
_cell.length_c   1.000
_cell.angle_alpha   90.00
_cell.angle_beta   90.00
_cell.angle_gamma   90.00
#
_symmetry.space_group_name_H-M   'P 1'
#
loop_
_entity.id
_entity.type
_entity.pdbx_description
1 polymer ?
#
loop_
_entity_poly.entity_id
_entity_poly.type
_entity_poly.pdbx_seq_one_letter_code
_entity_poly.pdbx_strand_id
1 'polypeptide(L)'
;MAHVEPASPQPSTRPAVEVAGLVGVGAMIAVLVAAGLTALSGARPAAALGLPDPGTLTIVGLPAMRAVSEICMVLTIGAVLLAAFLVPPQRSGYLDVAGYRALRAASWTAAGWTAAAALMVPLSMADALGRPVDQLLDPATMLDLLPRLEPATTWAVTALVAVLVLVGCRTVLTWGWTAVLFGIALLGPLPVTFTGHSSTGGAHDVASDSLVLHVLAASLWVGGLVAVLLLAAARGPDRLEALATAVPRYSRLALACWLVVAATGVINALVRIPLGALVGSTYGTLVLVKAGALLGLGLLGVLHRRSSVAPAARGEPGALMRLGGVEVLLMLATIGLAVALGRTAPPDTGAAPPSRVEVVIGYDLAGPPTFARLALDWRFDLVFGTAALVLAAAYLLGVRRLHRRGDRWVTGRTVAWLTGCAALLLATSSGLGRYGPAMFSVHMGQHMILGMLVPILLVLGAPVTLALRALPPAGRTRPPGPREWLLAAVHSPVARLLTHPLVALVLFVGSYYALYFSALFPAALPEHWAHKVMNLHFLLVGALFFWPIVGVDPAPRRLPPAARMGLVFASVPFHAFFGVAVMSGNTALGGDYYRSLALPWVPDVLADQRLGGGLAWAAGEIPLLIVVIALLIQWSRQDERSARRADRQADLHGDVDREAYNAMLRRLATGGPPLVAHSDENAHEPGHTKEAPPVRRNETGSPLKASSDAVSAGRRDAEGPPEASGGARDA
;
A
#
# COMPACT_ATOMS: atom_id res chain seq x y z
N MET A 1 57.88 11.13 -37.21
CA MET A 1 57.38 10.18 -36.20
C MET A 1 56.16 10.80 -35.55
N ALA A 2 54.96 10.34 -35.91
CA ALA A 2 53.71 10.80 -35.28
C ALA A 2 53.55 10.08 -33.93
N HIS A 3 53.39 10.85 -32.86
CA HIS A 3 53.04 10.33 -31.54
C HIS A 3 51.63 9.73 -31.60
N VAL A 4 51.55 8.40 -31.63
CA VAL A 4 50.30 7.67 -31.39
C VAL A 4 50.08 7.69 -29.88
N GLU A 5 49.11 8.48 -29.45
CA GLU A 5 48.62 8.50 -28.07
C GLU A 5 48.04 7.11 -27.74
N PRO A 6 48.51 6.42 -26.67
CA PRO A 6 47.99 5.09 -26.34
C PRO A 6 46.51 5.19 -25.98
N ALA A 7 45.67 4.45 -26.70
CA ALA A 7 44.24 4.37 -26.43
C ALA A 7 44.02 4.06 -24.94
N SER A 8 43.30 4.95 -24.25
CA SER A 8 42.86 4.74 -22.87
C SER A 8 42.20 3.36 -22.76
N PRO A 9 42.60 2.51 -21.79
CA PRO A 9 42.07 1.15 -21.68
C PRO A 9 40.56 1.20 -21.57
N GLN A 10 39.85 0.56 -22.52
CA GLN A 10 38.40 0.47 -22.43
C GLN A 10 38.03 -0.30 -21.15
N PRO A 11 37.26 0.28 -20.23
CA PRO A 11 36.90 -0.40 -18.99
C PRO A 11 35.99 -1.60 -19.29
N SER A 12 36.40 -2.79 -18.84
CA SER A 12 35.80 -4.10 -19.14
C SER A 12 34.29 -4.20 -18.79
N THR A 13 33.44 -4.72 -19.67
CA THR A 13 31.95 -4.82 -19.52
C THR A 13 31.43 -5.77 -18.42
N ARG A 14 32.29 -6.26 -17.53
CA ARG A 14 32.10 -7.49 -16.73
C ARG A 14 31.07 -7.46 -15.57
N PRO A 15 30.93 -6.40 -14.74
CA PRO A 15 30.25 -6.54 -13.43
C PRO A 15 28.72 -6.66 -13.48
N ALA A 16 28.03 -6.07 -14.45
CA ALA A 16 26.57 -6.22 -14.58
C ALA A 16 26.19 -7.60 -15.13
N VAL A 17 27.02 -8.13 -16.03
CA VAL A 17 26.89 -9.50 -16.56
C VAL A 17 27.12 -10.52 -15.46
N GLU A 18 28.05 -10.26 -14.53
CA GLU A 18 28.29 -11.11 -13.36
C GLU A 18 27.08 -11.22 -12.44
N VAL A 19 26.39 -10.11 -12.12
CA VAL A 19 25.18 -10.15 -11.27
C VAL A 19 24.03 -10.88 -11.98
N ALA A 20 23.82 -10.62 -13.27
CA ALA A 20 22.80 -11.34 -14.04
C ALA A 20 23.11 -12.84 -14.15
N GLY A 21 24.38 -13.20 -14.36
CA GLY A 21 24.84 -14.59 -14.36
C GLY A 21 24.65 -15.27 -13.02
N LEU A 22 24.96 -14.59 -11.90
CA LEU A 22 24.73 -15.08 -10.55
C LEU A 22 23.24 -15.37 -10.29
N VAL A 23 22.35 -14.44 -10.67
CA VAL A 23 20.89 -14.62 -10.56
C VAL A 23 20.43 -15.80 -11.43
N GLY A 24 20.97 -15.94 -12.64
CA GLY A 24 20.69 -17.09 -13.52
C GLY A 24 21.10 -18.42 -12.89
N VAL A 25 22.30 -18.50 -12.31
CA VAL A 25 22.79 -19.69 -11.59
C VAL A 25 21.92 -19.99 -10.37
N GLY A 26 21.62 -18.98 -9.55
CA GLY A 26 20.74 -19.15 -8.38
C GLY A 26 19.34 -19.60 -8.76
N ALA A 27 18.79 -19.09 -9.86
CA ALA A 27 17.49 -19.51 -10.38
C ALA A 27 17.52 -20.96 -10.89
N MET A 28 18.58 -21.36 -11.59
CA MET A 28 18.78 -22.74 -11.99
C MET A 28 18.85 -23.67 -10.78
N ILE A 29 19.61 -23.31 -9.75
CA ILE A 29 19.67 -24.06 -8.48
C ILE A 29 18.28 -24.17 -7.86
N ALA A 30 17.54 -23.07 -7.77
CA ALA A 30 16.19 -23.07 -7.20
C ALA A 30 15.24 -24.00 -7.95
N VAL A 31 15.27 -23.99 -9.29
CA VAL A 31 14.47 -24.88 -10.15
C VAL A 31 14.87 -26.34 -9.94
N LEU A 32 16.17 -26.64 -9.93
CA LEU A 32 16.68 -28.00 -9.71
C LEU A 32 16.34 -28.51 -8.31
N VAL A 33 16.42 -27.67 -7.28
CA VAL A 33 16.02 -28.01 -5.91
C VAL A 33 14.52 -28.26 -5.84
N ALA A 34 13.69 -27.38 -6.42
CA ALA A 34 12.24 -27.53 -6.42
C ALA A 34 11.80 -28.82 -7.12
N ALA A 35 12.30 -29.06 -8.33
CA ALA A 35 11.97 -30.25 -9.12
C ALA A 35 12.57 -31.53 -8.49
N GLY A 36 13.84 -31.49 -8.11
CA GLY A 36 14.58 -32.63 -7.56
C GLY A 36 14.05 -33.09 -6.22
N LEU A 37 13.83 -32.17 -5.26
CA LEU A 37 13.26 -32.55 -3.96
C LEU A 37 11.82 -33.04 -4.09
N THR A 38 11.00 -32.44 -4.96
CA THR A 38 9.64 -32.94 -5.21
C THR A 38 9.67 -34.36 -5.78
N ALA A 39 10.53 -34.63 -6.77
CA ALA A 39 10.68 -35.96 -7.35
C ALA A 39 11.21 -36.99 -6.35
N LEU A 40 12.23 -36.63 -5.56
CA LEU A 40 12.85 -37.51 -4.56
C LEU A 40 11.96 -37.78 -3.35
N SER A 41 11.14 -36.81 -2.94
CA SER A 41 10.20 -36.98 -1.84
C SER A 41 9.06 -37.95 -2.15
N GLY A 42 8.87 -38.31 -3.42
CA GLY A 42 7.73 -39.12 -3.85
C GLY A 42 6.38 -38.44 -3.61
N ALA A 43 6.36 -37.13 -3.35
CA ALA A 43 5.15 -36.37 -3.08
C ALA A 43 4.20 -36.44 -4.27
N ARG A 44 3.20 -37.30 -4.17
CA ARG A 44 2.10 -37.48 -5.14
C ARG A 44 0.78 -37.14 -4.46
N PRO A 45 0.45 -35.84 -4.28
CA PRO A 45 -0.80 -35.44 -3.63
C PRO A 45 -2.03 -36.06 -4.30
N ALA A 46 -2.00 -36.19 -5.63
CA ALA A 46 -3.04 -36.84 -6.42
C ALA A 46 -3.21 -38.33 -6.10
N ALA A 47 -2.12 -39.07 -5.86
CA ALA A 47 -2.18 -40.49 -5.51
C ALA A 47 -2.80 -40.72 -4.11
N ALA A 48 -2.56 -39.79 -3.17
CA ALA A 48 -3.21 -39.82 -1.86
C ALA A 48 -4.74 -39.63 -1.95
N LEU A 49 -5.22 -39.02 -3.03
CA LEU A 49 -6.65 -38.83 -3.35
C LEU A 49 -7.21 -39.92 -4.28
N GLY A 50 -6.41 -40.95 -4.62
CA GLY A 50 -6.83 -42.02 -5.54
C GLY A 50 -6.92 -41.62 -7.01
N LEU A 51 -6.37 -40.46 -7.39
CA LEU A 51 -6.39 -39.98 -8.77
C LEU A 51 -5.26 -40.62 -9.60
N PRO A 52 -5.44 -40.77 -10.93
CA PRO A 52 -4.39 -41.27 -11.82
C PRO A 52 -3.18 -40.32 -11.89
N ASP A 53 -2.05 -40.85 -12.38
CA ASP A 53 -0.78 -40.10 -12.48
C ASP A 53 -0.86 -39.06 -13.63
N PRO A 54 -0.64 -37.74 -13.35
CA PRO A 54 -0.67 -36.70 -14.37
C PRO A 54 0.55 -36.71 -15.31
N GLY A 55 1.48 -37.65 -15.14
CA GLY A 55 2.65 -37.87 -15.98
C GLY A 55 3.89 -37.09 -15.54
N THR A 56 5.07 -37.58 -15.94
CA THR A 56 6.37 -37.03 -15.53
C THR A 56 6.56 -35.55 -15.87
N LEU A 57 6.02 -35.12 -17.03
CA LEU A 57 6.09 -33.72 -17.46
C LEU A 57 5.39 -32.79 -16.46
N THR A 58 4.24 -33.21 -15.93
CA THR A 58 3.50 -32.45 -14.92
C THR A 58 4.20 -32.52 -13.56
N ILE A 59 4.63 -33.72 -13.13
CA ILE A 59 5.29 -33.93 -11.82
C ILE A 59 6.54 -33.08 -11.66
N VAL A 60 7.38 -33.01 -12.70
CA VAL A 60 8.66 -32.27 -12.68
C VAL A 60 8.46 -30.83 -13.15
N GLY A 61 7.66 -30.63 -14.19
CA GLY A 61 7.44 -29.32 -14.81
C GLY A 61 6.69 -28.34 -13.92
N LEU A 62 5.72 -28.81 -13.12
CA LEU A 62 4.94 -27.95 -12.24
C LEU A 62 5.79 -27.27 -11.16
N PRO A 63 6.57 -27.96 -10.29
CA PRO A 63 7.45 -27.29 -9.33
C PRO A 63 8.54 -26.46 -10.01
N ALA A 64 9.05 -26.88 -11.17
CA ALA A 64 10.02 -26.11 -11.94
C ALA A 64 9.44 -24.76 -12.43
N MET A 65 8.29 -24.78 -13.10
CA MET A 65 7.64 -23.57 -13.61
C MET A 65 7.13 -22.67 -12.49
N ARG A 66 6.69 -23.25 -11.37
CA ARG A 66 6.36 -22.50 -10.16
C ARG A 66 7.57 -21.72 -9.63
N ALA A 67 8.74 -22.37 -9.51
CA ALA A 67 9.97 -21.71 -9.10
C ALA A 67 10.38 -20.58 -10.07
N VAL A 68 10.30 -20.82 -11.39
CA VAL A 68 10.55 -19.78 -12.41
C VAL A 68 9.60 -18.60 -12.23
N SER A 69 8.29 -18.86 -12.09
CA SER A 69 7.28 -17.82 -11.91
C SER A 69 7.53 -17.00 -10.65
N GLU A 70 7.79 -17.66 -9.51
CA GLU A 70 8.06 -16.98 -8.23
C GLU A 70 9.32 -16.11 -8.29
N ILE A 71 10.40 -16.60 -8.89
CA ILE A 71 11.64 -15.82 -9.06
C ILE A 71 11.41 -14.62 -9.98
N CYS A 72 10.80 -14.83 -11.14
CA CYS A 72 10.50 -13.74 -12.08
C CYS A 72 9.59 -12.67 -11.46
N MET A 73 8.58 -13.08 -10.69
CA MET A 73 7.70 -12.18 -9.94
C MET A 73 8.50 -11.36 -8.90
N VAL A 74 9.29 -12.02 -8.05
CA VAL A 74 10.11 -11.38 -7.02
C VAL A 74 11.06 -10.35 -7.63
N LEU A 75 11.75 -10.72 -8.71
CA LEU A 75 12.65 -9.82 -9.43
C LEU A 75 11.92 -8.62 -10.05
N THR A 76 10.72 -8.84 -10.59
CA THR A 76 9.86 -7.78 -11.14
C THR A 76 9.45 -6.80 -10.05
N ILE A 77 8.91 -7.29 -8.93
CA ILE A 77 8.48 -6.47 -7.79
C ILE A 77 9.68 -5.66 -7.26
N GLY A 78 10.84 -6.28 -7.11
CA GLY A 78 12.07 -5.63 -6.67
C GLY A 78 12.57 -4.50 -7.59
N ALA A 79 12.52 -4.72 -8.89
CA ALA A 79 12.93 -3.73 -9.88
C ALA A 79 11.94 -2.56 -9.96
N VAL A 80 10.64 -2.81 -9.87
CA VAL A 80 9.62 -1.74 -9.79
C VAL A 80 9.71 -0.98 -8.46
N LEU A 81 9.97 -1.67 -7.34
CA LEU A 81 10.25 -1.06 -6.03
C LEU A 81 11.43 -0.08 -6.11
N LEU A 82 12.52 -0.50 -6.78
CA LEU A 82 13.70 0.34 -6.96
C LEU A 82 13.32 1.65 -7.66
N ALA A 83 12.63 1.55 -8.80
CA ALA A 83 12.19 2.71 -9.58
C ALA A 83 11.18 3.61 -8.86
N ALA A 84 10.28 3.01 -8.07
CA ALA A 84 9.22 3.75 -7.39
C ALA A 84 9.71 4.48 -6.14
N PHE A 85 10.57 3.86 -5.32
CA PHE A 85 10.81 4.34 -3.95
C PHE A 85 12.27 4.41 -3.52
N LEU A 86 13.18 3.67 -4.18
CA LEU A 86 14.57 3.60 -3.73
C LEU A 86 15.48 4.61 -4.47
N VAL A 87 15.21 4.91 -5.75
CA VAL A 87 15.92 5.96 -6.50
C VAL A 87 15.05 7.21 -6.69
N PRO A 88 15.66 8.41 -6.78
CA PRO A 88 14.90 9.62 -7.05
C PRO A 88 14.31 9.68 -8.46
N PRO A 89 13.12 10.27 -8.63
CA PRO A 89 12.67 10.76 -9.93
C PRO A 89 13.31 12.11 -10.26
N GLN A 90 13.23 12.51 -11.53
CA GLN A 90 13.60 13.85 -11.97
C GLN A 90 12.63 14.90 -11.40
N ARG A 91 13.06 16.17 -11.37
CA ARG A 91 12.21 17.30 -10.93
C ARG A 91 10.93 17.47 -11.77
N SER A 92 10.96 17.03 -13.02
CA SER A 92 9.82 17.02 -13.94
C SER A 92 8.75 15.97 -13.58
N GLY A 93 9.01 15.07 -12.63
CA GLY A 93 8.13 13.95 -12.25
C GLY A 93 8.32 12.70 -13.12
N TYR A 94 9.16 12.77 -14.16
CA TYR A 94 9.60 11.62 -14.93
C TYR A 94 10.64 10.80 -14.17
N LEU A 95 10.74 9.52 -14.52
CA LEU A 95 11.77 8.65 -13.99
C LEU A 95 13.16 9.12 -14.41
N ASP A 96 14.11 9.01 -13.49
CA ASP A 96 15.53 9.21 -13.81
C ASP A 96 16.14 7.99 -14.50
N VAL A 97 17.37 8.09 -15.02
CA VAL A 97 18.06 7.04 -15.78
C VAL A 97 18.08 5.71 -15.01
N ALA A 98 18.39 5.75 -13.71
CA ALA A 98 18.38 4.57 -12.85
C ALA A 98 16.99 3.94 -12.73
N GLY A 99 15.95 4.77 -12.58
CA GLY A 99 14.56 4.32 -12.48
C GLY A 99 14.04 3.72 -13.78
N TYR A 100 14.34 4.35 -14.92
CA TYR A 100 13.97 3.84 -16.23
C TYR A 100 14.66 2.51 -16.55
N ARG A 101 15.95 2.39 -16.23
CA ARG A 101 16.69 1.12 -16.36
C ARG A 101 16.10 0.01 -15.51
N ALA A 102 15.65 0.34 -14.29
CA ALA A 102 14.99 -0.60 -13.41
C ALA A 102 13.65 -1.07 -13.98
N LEU A 103 12.81 -0.18 -14.53
CA LEU A 103 11.58 -0.58 -15.26
C LEU A 103 11.89 -1.45 -16.47
N ARG A 104 12.93 -1.12 -17.23
CA ARG A 104 13.34 -1.92 -18.39
C ARG A 104 13.78 -3.32 -17.98
N ALA A 105 14.53 -3.46 -16.89
CA ALA A 105 14.87 -4.77 -16.31
C ALA A 105 13.62 -5.52 -15.83
N ALA A 106 12.73 -4.83 -15.09
CA ALA A 106 11.45 -5.36 -14.62
C ALA A 106 10.61 -5.92 -15.76
N SER A 107 10.64 -5.27 -16.94
CA SER A 107 9.86 -5.73 -18.09
C SER A 107 10.32 -7.08 -18.65
N TRP A 108 11.59 -7.44 -18.53
CA TRP A 108 12.08 -8.76 -18.96
C TRP A 108 11.69 -9.84 -17.97
N THR A 109 11.80 -9.55 -16.68
CA THR A 109 11.37 -10.48 -15.64
C THR A 109 9.86 -10.61 -15.60
N ALA A 110 9.10 -9.56 -15.91
CA ALA A 110 7.64 -9.60 -16.03
C ALA A 110 7.19 -10.43 -17.23
N ALA A 111 7.93 -10.42 -18.33
CA ALA A 111 7.69 -11.30 -19.47
C ALA A 111 7.92 -12.78 -19.10
N GLY A 112 9.01 -13.08 -18.38
CA GLY A 112 9.27 -14.41 -17.84
C GLY A 112 8.19 -14.86 -16.85
N TRP A 113 7.75 -13.96 -15.97
CA TRP A 113 6.65 -14.20 -15.03
C TRP A 113 5.34 -14.50 -15.76
N THR A 114 5.00 -13.70 -16.78
CA THR A 114 3.81 -13.91 -17.62
C THR A 114 3.85 -15.28 -18.29
N ALA A 115 4.95 -15.63 -18.94
CA ALA A 115 5.10 -16.91 -19.63
C ALA A 115 5.00 -18.09 -18.66
N ALA A 116 5.69 -18.01 -17.51
CA ALA A 116 5.65 -19.06 -16.50
C ALA A 116 4.26 -19.21 -15.86
N ALA A 117 3.58 -18.10 -15.51
CA ALA A 117 2.23 -18.13 -14.96
C ALA A 117 1.21 -18.67 -15.97
N ALA A 118 1.36 -18.33 -17.26
CA ALA A 118 0.53 -18.90 -18.32
C ALA A 118 0.74 -20.41 -18.49
N LEU A 119 1.99 -20.89 -18.43
CA LEU A 119 2.32 -22.33 -18.47
C LEU A 119 1.84 -23.08 -17.23
N MET A 120 1.72 -22.42 -16.08
CA MET A 120 1.16 -23.02 -14.87
C MET A 120 -0.33 -23.37 -15.02
N VAL A 121 -1.08 -22.71 -15.91
CA VAL A 121 -2.51 -23.01 -16.14
C VAL A 121 -2.72 -24.45 -16.60
N PRO A 122 -2.20 -24.91 -17.76
CA PRO A 122 -2.37 -26.30 -18.18
C PRO A 122 -1.69 -27.31 -17.24
N LEU A 123 -0.55 -26.97 -16.63
CA LEU A 123 0.12 -27.87 -15.67
C LEU A 123 -0.70 -28.09 -14.40
N SER A 124 -1.36 -27.04 -13.88
CA SER A 124 -2.23 -27.16 -12.70
C SER A 124 -3.55 -27.85 -13.03
N MET A 125 -4.08 -27.71 -14.26
CA MET A 125 -5.22 -28.52 -14.72
C MET A 125 -4.86 -30.01 -14.79
N ALA A 126 -3.69 -30.35 -15.34
CA ALA A 126 -3.19 -31.72 -15.40
C ALA A 126 -3.03 -32.34 -14.01
N ASP A 127 -2.40 -31.61 -13.06
CA ASP A 127 -2.21 -32.04 -11.67
C ASP A 127 -3.56 -32.23 -10.95
N ALA A 128 -4.54 -31.34 -11.18
CA ALA A 128 -5.86 -31.41 -10.56
C ALA A 128 -6.72 -32.57 -11.09
N LEU A 129 -6.61 -32.91 -12.37
CA LEU A 129 -7.41 -33.97 -13.00
C LEU A 129 -6.72 -35.34 -13.02
N GLY A 130 -5.43 -35.42 -12.65
CA GLY A 130 -4.65 -36.64 -12.76
C GLY A 130 -4.51 -37.13 -14.21
N ARG A 131 -4.43 -36.20 -15.19
CA ARG A 131 -4.32 -36.52 -16.62
C ARG A 131 -3.05 -35.93 -17.23
N PRO A 132 -2.44 -36.59 -18.23
CA PRO A 132 -1.33 -36.02 -18.99
C PRO A 132 -1.69 -34.67 -19.60
N VAL A 133 -0.77 -33.70 -19.51
CA VAL A 133 -1.03 -32.31 -19.96
C VAL A 133 -1.32 -32.22 -21.45
N ASP A 134 -0.74 -33.08 -22.27
CA ASP A 134 -0.95 -33.16 -23.73
C ASP A 134 -2.40 -33.45 -24.11
N GLN A 135 -3.15 -34.15 -23.24
CA GLN A 135 -4.57 -34.43 -23.43
C GLN A 135 -5.47 -33.24 -23.07
N LEU A 136 -4.91 -32.20 -22.46
CA LEU A 136 -5.63 -31.03 -21.96
C LEU A 136 -5.24 -29.73 -22.69
N LEU A 137 -4.44 -29.80 -23.77
CA LEU A 137 -4.00 -28.61 -24.53
C LEU A 137 -5.04 -28.09 -25.54
N ASP A 138 -6.18 -28.75 -25.68
CA ASP A 138 -7.27 -28.27 -26.53
C ASP A 138 -7.87 -26.96 -25.97
N PRO A 139 -7.84 -25.82 -26.70
CA PRO A 139 -8.29 -24.54 -26.18
C PRO A 139 -9.75 -24.51 -25.75
N ALA A 140 -10.65 -25.23 -26.43
CA ALA A 140 -12.06 -25.27 -26.08
C ALA A 140 -12.27 -25.97 -24.73
N THR A 141 -11.60 -27.11 -24.55
CA THR A 141 -11.59 -27.86 -23.29
C THR A 141 -10.97 -27.04 -22.16
N MET A 142 -9.84 -26.37 -22.39
CA MET A 142 -9.20 -25.52 -21.39
C MET A 142 -10.12 -24.39 -20.92
N LEU A 143 -10.81 -23.71 -21.84
CA LEU A 143 -11.71 -22.61 -21.51
C LEU A 143 -12.95 -23.06 -20.72
N ASP A 144 -13.48 -24.25 -21.00
CA ASP A 144 -14.59 -24.82 -20.23
C ASP A 144 -14.18 -25.28 -18.81
N LEU A 145 -12.97 -25.85 -18.68
CA LEU A 145 -12.45 -26.35 -17.41
C LEU A 145 -11.88 -25.25 -16.51
N LEU A 146 -11.35 -24.16 -17.07
CA LEU A 146 -10.71 -23.09 -16.33
C LEU A 146 -11.53 -22.60 -15.13
N PRO A 147 -12.79 -22.14 -15.29
CA PRO A 147 -13.58 -21.62 -14.17
C PRO A 147 -13.99 -22.69 -13.15
N ARG A 148 -13.84 -23.98 -13.48
CA ARG A 148 -14.20 -25.11 -12.61
C ARG A 148 -13.03 -25.61 -11.76
N LEU A 149 -11.81 -25.21 -12.11
CA LEU A 149 -10.59 -25.63 -11.45
C LEU A 149 -9.93 -24.41 -10.80
N GLU A 150 -10.11 -24.28 -9.49
CA GLU A 150 -9.59 -23.17 -8.68
C GLU A 150 -8.07 -22.94 -8.86
N PRO A 151 -7.19 -23.98 -8.86
CA PRO A 151 -5.77 -23.76 -9.11
C PRO A 151 -5.47 -23.15 -10.48
N ALA A 152 -6.20 -23.58 -11.52
CA ALA A 152 -6.00 -23.09 -12.88
C ALA A 152 -6.49 -21.65 -13.05
N THR A 153 -7.67 -21.32 -12.51
CA THR A 153 -8.20 -19.95 -12.49
C THR A 153 -7.25 -19.01 -11.77
N THR A 154 -6.69 -19.45 -10.65
CA THR A 154 -5.72 -18.68 -9.86
C THR A 154 -4.50 -18.27 -10.70
N TRP A 155 -3.89 -19.23 -11.39
CA TRP A 155 -2.73 -18.96 -12.25
C TRP A 155 -3.08 -18.10 -13.46
N ALA A 156 -4.28 -18.23 -14.02
CA ALA A 156 -4.75 -17.36 -15.10
C ALA A 156 -4.91 -15.90 -14.64
N VAL A 157 -5.46 -15.67 -13.43
CA VAL A 157 -5.53 -14.32 -12.84
C VAL A 157 -4.13 -13.77 -12.58
N THR A 158 -3.21 -14.57 -12.03
CA THR A 158 -1.81 -14.14 -11.85
C THR A 158 -1.13 -13.81 -13.18
N ALA A 159 -1.38 -14.58 -14.24
CA ALA A 159 -0.87 -14.29 -15.58
C ALA A 159 -1.42 -12.97 -16.12
N LEU A 160 -2.71 -12.69 -15.93
CA LEU A 160 -3.32 -11.42 -16.32
C LEU A 160 -2.67 -10.22 -15.60
N VAL A 161 -2.47 -10.33 -14.28
CA VAL A 161 -1.77 -9.30 -13.51
C VAL A 161 -0.33 -9.13 -14.01
N ALA A 162 0.38 -10.23 -14.28
CA ALA A 162 1.75 -10.18 -14.83
C ALA A 162 1.80 -9.48 -16.20
N VAL A 163 0.80 -9.70 -17.07
CA VAL A 163 0.66 -8.98 -18.35
C VAL A 163 0.47 -7.48 -18.12
N LEU A 164 -0.42 -7.09 -17.20
CA LEU A 164 -0.63 -5.67 -16.88
C LEU A 164 0.65 -5.01 -16.36
N VAL A 165 1.40 -5.73 -15.52
CA VAL A 165 2.70 -5.26 -15.01
C VAL A 165 3.72 -5.14 -16.16
N LEU A 166 3.80 -6.14 -17.03
CA LEU A 166 4.67 -6.14 -18.20
C LEU A 166 4.39 -4.94 -19.12
N VAL A 167 3.13 -4.71 -19.47
CA VAL A 167 2.70 -3.57 -20.29
C VAL A 167 3.04 -2.26 -19.57
N GLY A 168 2.71 -2.15 -18.28
CA GLY A 168 3.04 -0.97 -17.48
C GLY A 168 4.53 -0.68 -17.42
N CYS A 169 5.39 -1.69 -17.27
CA CYS A 169 6.84 -1.53 -17.28
C CYS A 169 7.39 -1.00 -18.63
N ARG A 170 6.62 -1.14 -19.72
CA ARG A 170 7.00 -0.68 -21.06
C ARG A 170 6.41 0.69 -21.41
N THR A 171 5.32 1.11 -20.77
CA THR A 171 4.59 2.34 -21.11
C THR A 171 4.73 3.46 -20.07
N VAL A 172 4.96 3.12 -18.81
CA VAL A 172 5.04 4.10 -17.72
C VAL A 172 6.39 4.81 -17.70
N LEU A 173 6.36 6.14 -17.75
CA LEU A 173 7.56 7.00 -17.68
C LEU A 173 7.57 7.96 -16.48
N THR A 174 6.46 8.06 -15.75
CA THR A 174 6.31 8.99 -14.62
C THR A 174 6.32 8.25 -13.29
N TRP A 175 6.82 8.92 -12.26
CA TRP A 175 6.92 8.36 -10.91
C TRP A 175 5.55 7.96 -10.34
N GLY A 176 4.53 8.80 -10.51
CA GLY A 176 3.20 8.55 -9.97
C GLY A 176 2.58 7.26 -10.50
N TRP A 177 2.63 7.05 -11.82
CA TRP A 177 2.16 5.80 -12.43
C TRP A 177 3.06 4.61 -12.11
N THR A 178 4.35 4.83 -11.84
CA THR A 178 5.27 3.77 -11.40
C THR A 178 4.90 3.27 -9.99
N ALA A 179 4.47 4.17 -9.10
CA ALA A 179 3.95 3.79 -7.78
C ALA A 179 2.63 3.01 -7.88
N VAL A 180 1.75 3.36 -8.83
CA VAL A 180 0.53 2.57 -9.12
C VAL A 180 0.88 1.19 -9.66
N LEU A 181 1.81 1.12 -10.61
CA LEU A 181 2.31 -0.13 -11.17
C LEU A 181 2.92 -1.05 -10.11
N PHE A 182 3.66 -0.47 -9.16
CA PHE A 182 4.17 -1.19 -8.00
C PHE A 182 3.04 -1.82 -7.17
N GLY A 183 1.98 -1.06 -6.90
CA GLY A 183 0.78 -1.58 -6.23
C GLY A 183 0.15 -2.76 -6.98
N ILE A 184 0.01 -2.65 -8.31
CA ILE A 184 -0.50 -3.75 -9.16
C ILE A 184 0.43 -4.97 -9.09
N ALA A 185 1.75 -4.78 -9.13
CA ALA A 185 2.71 -5.87 -9.02
C ALA A 185 2.61 -6.64 -7.69
N LEU A 186 2.29 -5.95 -6.59
CA LEU A 186 2.04 -6.60 -5.29
C LEU A 186 0.72 -7.39 -5.24
N LEU A 187 -0.23 -7.14 -6.14
CA LEU A 187 -1.45 -7.96 -6.25
C LEU A 187 -1.19 -9.30 -6.92
N GLY A 188 -0.18 -9.41 -7.78
CA GLY A 188 0.12 -10.64 -8.54
C GLY A 188 0.36 -11.92 -7.73
N PRO A 189 1.08 -11.90 -6.58
CA PRO A 189 1.19 -13.08 -5.71
C PRO A 189 -0.09 -13.47 -4.97
N LEU A 190 -1.07 -12.55 -4.83
CA LEU A 190 -2.21 -12.76 -3.94
C LEU A 190 -3.10 -13.94 -4.34
N PRO A 191 -3.50 -14.13 -5.61
CA PRO A 191 -4.33 -15.27 -6.01
C PRO A 191 -3.72 -16.60 -5.55
N VAL A 192 -2.46 -16.87 -5.91
CA VAL A 192 -1.75 -18.14 -5.61
C VAL A 192 -1.55 -18.33 -4.11
N THR A 193 -1.35 -17.26 -3.36
CA THR A 193 -1.09 -17.36 -1.93
C THR A 193 -2.35 -17.57 -1.10
N PHE A 194 -3.50 -17.10 -1.56
CA PHE A 194 -4.78 -17.35 -0.90
C PHE A 194 -5.33 -18.77 -1.14
N THR A 195 -5.13 -19.32 -2.34
CA THR A 195 -5.67 -20.65 -2.71
C THR A 195 -4.67 -21.79 -2.46
N GLY A 196 -3.38 -21.51 -2.34
CA GLY A 196 -2.32 -22.52 -2.34
C GLY A 196 -2.22 -23.44 -1.11
N HIS A 197 -2.98 -23.21 -0.03
CA HIS A 197 -2.78 -23.86 1.28
C HIS A 197 -4.08 -24.30 1.99
N SER A 198 -5.21 -24.32 1.29
CA SER A 198 -6.56 -24.47 1.88
C SER A 198 -7.01 -25.89 2.22
N SER A 199 -6.22 -26.95 1.98
CA SER A 199 -6.80 -28.30 1.86
C SER A 199 -6.51 -29.35 2.94
N THR A 200 -5.75 -29.09 4.00
CA THR A 200 -5.54 -30.11 5.06
C THR A 200 -5.38 -29.53 6.47
N GLY A 201 -6.48 -29.47 7.25
CA GLY A 201 -6.49 -29.19 8.70
C GLY A 201 -7.03 -27.82 9.14
N GLY A 202 -7.29 -27.67 10.44
CA GLY A 202 -7.76 -26.44 11.07
C GLY A 202 -6.77 -25.26 11.01
N ALA A 203 -7.29 -24.05 11.19
CA ALA A 203 -6.63 -22.74 11.13
C ALA A 203 -6.09 -22.30 9.75
N HIS A 204 -6.78 -22.69 8.67
CA HIS A 204 -6.40 -22.30 7.30
C HIS A 204 -6.40 -20.78 7.07
N ASP A 205 -7.24 -20.01 7.77
CA ASP A 205 -7.27 -18.55 7.77
C ASP A 205 -5.93 -17.93 8.22
N VAL A 206 -5.38 -18.40 9.35
CA VAL A 206 -4.11 -17.93 9.92
C VAL A 206 -2.94 -18.37 9.02
N ALA A 207 -3.01 -19.60 8.47
CA ALA A 207 -2.02 -20.09 7.53
C ALA A 207 -1.98 -19.26 6.23
N SER A 208 -3.13 -18.93 5.66
CA SER A 208 -3.24 -18.11 4.45
C SER A 208 -2.80 -16.67 4.69
N ASP A 209 -3.28 -16.02 5.76
CA ASP A 209 -2.88 -14.64 6.09
C ASP A 209 -1.36 -14.52 6.32
N SER A 210 -0.78 -15.46 7.09
CA SER A 210 0.66 -15.48 7.34
C SER A 210 1.46 -15.72 6.07
N LEU A 211 0.99 -16.57 5.14
CA LEU A 211 1.65 -16.79 3.86
C LEU A 211 1.63 -15.53 2.98
N VAL A 212 0.51 -14.83 2.89
CA VAL A 212 0.43 -13.58 2.11
C VAL A 212 1.47 -12.57 2.61
N LEU A 213 1.51 -12.36 3.92
CA LEU A 213 2.51 -11.47 4.54
C LEU A 213 3.94 -11.96 4.28
N HIS A 214 4.17 -13.28 4.35
CA HIS A 214 5.48 -13.89 4.09
C HIS A 214 5.96 -13.63 2.65
N VAL A 215 5.13 -13.91 1.64
CA VAL A 215 5.49 -13.80 0.23
C VAL A 215 5.69 -12.35 -0.20
N LEU A 216 4.84 -11.44 0.27
CA LEU A 216 5.01 -10.01 0.01
C LEU A 216 6.32 -9.49 0.62
N ALA A 217 6.61 -9.81 1.88
CA ALA A 217 7.85 -9.41 2.54
C ALA A 217 9.09 -10.03 1.87
N ALA A 218 9.03 -11.32 1.52
CA ALA A 218 10.11 -11.99 0.81
C ALA A 218 10.36 -11.37 -0.58
N SER A 219 9.30 -10.99 -1.31
CA SER A 219 9.42 -10.36 -2.62
C SER A 219 10.09 -8.98 -2.56
N LEU A 220 9.72 -8.17 -1.56
CA LEU A 220 10.35 -6.86 -1.33
C LEU A 220 11.82 -7.00 -0.90
N TRP A 221 12.14 -8.04 -0.12
CA TRP A 221 13.49 -8.30 0.36
C TRP A 221 14.38 -8.86 -0.76
N VAL A 222 14.08 -10.04 -1.29
CA VAL A 222 14.92 -10.71 -2.29
C VAL A 222 15.00 -9.90 -3.58
N GLY A 223 13.86 -9.44 -4.09
CA GLY A 223 13.80 -8.63 -5.31
C GLY A 223 14.50 -7.29 -5.13
N GLY A 224 14.27 -6.63 -3.99
CA GLY A 224 14.93 -5.37 -3.67
C GLY A 224 16.45 -5.50 -3.61
N LEU A 225 16.98 -6.59 -3.02
CA LEU A 225 18.42 -6.84 -2.98
C LEU A 225 18.99 -6.94 -4.40
N VAL A 226 18.39 -7.78 -5.24
CA VAL A 226 18.86 -7.97 -6.62
C VAL A 226 18.80 -6.66 -7.39
N ALA A 227 17.74 -5.87 -7.23
CA ALA A 227 17.63 -4.57 -7.88
C ALA A 227 18.74 -3.59 -7.42
N VAL A 228 19.03 -3.54 -6.10
CA VAL A 228 20.13 -2.73 -5.57
C VAL A 228 21.50 -3.23 -6.05
N LEU A 229 21.70 -4.55 -6.20
CA LEU A 229 22.94 -5.11 -6.74
C LEU A 229 23.11 -4.79 -8.23
N LEU A 230 22.04 -4.83 -9.02
CA LEU A 230 22.05 -4.41 -10.43
C LEU A 230 22.34 -2.90 -10.56
N LEU A 231 21.79 -2.07 -9.67
CA LEU A 231 22.14 -0.66 -9.57
C LEU A 231 23.61 -0.48 -9.16
N ALA A 232 24.10 -1.28 -8.22
CA ALA A 232 25.49 -1.24 -7.80
C ALA A 232 26.44 -1.66 -8.93
N ALA A 233 26.07 -2.63 -9.77
CA ALA A 233 26.86 -3.06 -10.92
C ALA A 233 26.71 -2.16 -12.16
N ALA A 234 25.72 -1.26 -12.14
CA ALA A 234 25.46 -0.32 -13.22
C ALA A 234 26.64 0.65 -13.44
N ARG A 235 26.78 1.11 -14.68
CA ARG A 235 27.61 2.28 -15.03
C ARG A 235 26.73 3.48 -15.33
N GLY A 236 27.26 4.66 -15.07
CA GLY A 236 26.61 5.94 -15.35
C GLY A 236 27.01 7.00 -14.33
N PRO A 237 26.97 8.29 -14.72
CA PRO A 237 27.30 9.40 -13.82
C PRO A 237 26.36 9.44 -12.59
N ASP A 238 25.09 9.07 -12.75
CA ASP A 238 24.06 9.18 -11.71
C ASP A 238 24.09 8.03 -10.69
N ARG A 239 24.94 7.02 -10.91
CA ARG A 239 25.04 5.82 -10.06
C ARG A 239 25.35 6.17 -8.60
N LEU A 240 26.25 7.12 -8.37
CA LEU A 240 26.67 7.50 -7.02
C LEU A 240 25.49 8.07 -6.22
N GLU A 241 24.75 9.00 -6.81
CA GLU A 241 23.57 9.62 -6.17
C GLU A 241 22.46 8.59 -5.92
N ALA A 242 22.22 7.72 -6.90
CA ALA A 242 21.25 6.63 -6.79
C ALA A 242 21.61 5.67 -5.65
N LEU A 243 22.89 5.26 -5.52
CA LEU A 243 23.36 4.38 -4.44
C LEU A 243 23.30 5.05 -3.06
N ALA A 244 23.68 6.32 -2.96
CA ALA A 244 23.61 7.11 -1.74
C ALA A 244 22.18 7.16 -1.16
N THR A 245 21.18 7.06 -2.03
CA THR A 245 19.76 7.07 -1.66
C THR A 245 19.19 5.66 -1.46
N ALA A 246 19.42 4.75 -2.43
CA ALA A 246 18.80 3.44 -2.48
C ALA A 246 19.31 2.52 -1.37
N VAL A 247 20.61 2.48 -1.11
CA VAL A 247 21.23 1.53 -0.17
C VAL A 247 20.73 1.74 1.26
N PRO A 248 20.70 2.96 1.84
CA PRO A 248 20.17 3.17 3.18
C PRO A 248 18.66 2.92 3.30
N ARG A 249 17.87 3.27 2.26
CA ARG A 249 16.42 3.03 2.24
C ARG A 249 16.13 1.54 2.21
N TYR A 250 16.78 0.83 1.30
CA TYR A 250 16.64 -0.61 1.15
C TYR A 250 17.09 -1.35 2.41
N SER A 251 18.19 -0.96 3.05
CA SER A 251 18.65 -1.61 4.29
C SER A 251 17.59 -1.59 5.41
N ARG A 252 16.83 -0.49 5.55
CA ARG A 252 15.72 -0.40 6.53
C ARG A 252 14.54 -1.28 6.12
N LEU A 253 14.19 -1.28 4.84
CA LEU A 253 13.15 -2.15 4.30
C LEU A 253 13.48 -3.63 4.50
N ALA A 254 14.71 -4.04 4.18
CA ALA A 254 15.19 -5.41 4.35
C ALA A 254 15.12 -5.87 5.81
N LEU A 255 15.39 -4.99 6.78
CA LEU A 255 15.20 -5.33 8.20
C LEU A 255 13.74 -5.64 8.52
N ALA A 256 12.83 -4.77 8.09
CA ALA A 256 11.40 -4.96 8.32
C ALA A 256 10.90 -6.25 7.65
N CYS A 257 11.32 -6.50 6.41
CA CYS A 257 10.97 -7.71 5.68
C CYS A 257 11.51 -8.97 6.37
N TRP A 258 12.76 -8.96 6.83
CA TRP A 258 13.33 -10.08 7.59
C TRP A 258 12.53 -10.38 8.86
N LEU A 259 12.13 -9.35 9.63
CA LEU A 259 11.29 -9.53 10.82
C LEU A 259 9.92 -10.12 10.48
N VAL A 260 9.28 -9.65 9.40
CA VAL A 260 7.98 -10.18 8.95
C VAL A 260 8.11 -11.62 8.49
N VAL A 261 9.12 -11.95 7.68
CA VAL A 261 9.40 -13.31 7.20
C VAL A 261 9.69 -14.25 8.38
N ALA A 262 10.42 -13.79 9.40
CA ALA A 262 10.68 -14.55 10.63
C ALA A 262 9.39 -14.81 11.43
N ALA A 263 8.61 -13.77 11.72
CA ALA A 263 7.37 -13.91 12.48
C ALA A 263 6.35 -14.82 11.76
N THR A 264 6.12 -14.58 10.46
CA THR A 264 5.22 -15.39 9.64
C THR A 264 5.71 -16.81 9.43
N GLY A 265 7.03 -17.04 9.40
CA GLY A 265 7.64 -18.37 9.35
C GLY A 265 7.40 -19.16 10.63
N VAL A 266 7.54 -18.52 11.80
CA VAL A 266 7.23 -19.13 13.10
C VAL A 266 5.74 -19.46 13.20
N ILE A 267 4.86 -18.52 12.83
CA ILE A 267 3.41 -18.75 12.83
C ILE A 267 3.04 -19.94 11.92
N ASN A 268 3.56 -19.97 10.69
CA ASN A 268 3.30 -21.10 9.78
C ASN A 268 3.81 -22.43 10.33
N ALA A 269 4.99 -22.44 10.96
CA ALA A 269 5.52 -23.66 11.57
C ALA A 269 4.60 -24.15 12.70
N LEU A 270 4.17 -23.26 13.60
CA LEU A 270 3.29 -23.62 14.72
C LEU A 270 1.91 -24.13 14.27
N VAL A 271 1.39 -23.64 13.13
CA VAL A 271 0.11 -24.11 12.57
C VAL A 271 0.24 -25.47 11.89
N ARG A 272 1.41 -25.80 11.33
CA ARG A 272 1.57 -26.96 10.42
C ARG A 272 2.25 -28.17 11.05
N ILE A 273 3.01 -28.01 12.12
CA ILE A 273 3.73 -29.11 12.76
C ILE A 273 3.67 -29.01 14.29
N PRO A 274 3.26 -30.07 15.01
CA PRO A 274 3.36 -30.09 16.46
C PRO A 274 4.84 -30.09 16.87
N LEU A 275 5.15 -29.43 17.99
CA LEU A 275 6.53 -29.25 18.46
C LEU A 275 7.28 -30.58 18.63
N GLY A 276 6.58 -31.66 19.00
CA GLY A 276 7.16 -33.00 19.14
C GLY A 276 7.58 -33.66 17.82
N ALA A 277 7.00 -33.26 16.68
CA ALA A 277 7.35 -33.79 15.36
C ALA A 277 8.39 -32.93 14.63
N LEU A 278 8.83 -31.81 15.23
CA LEU A 278 9.81 -30.89 14.66
C LEU A 278 11.15 -31.60 14.38
N VAL A 279 11.53 -32.52 15.26
CA VAL A 279 12.70 -33.40 15.09
C VAL A 279 12.17 -34.81 14.81
N GLY A 280 12.58 -35.40 13.69
CA GLY A 280 12.20 -36.77 13.32
C GLY A 280 11.26 -36.90 12.12
N SER A 281 10.72 -35.81 11.59
CA SER A 281 9.96 -35.79 10.33
C SER A 281 10.74 -35.09 9.20
N THR A 282 10.51 -35.52 7.95
CA THR A 282 11.06 -34.85 6.75
C THR A 282 10.61 -33.40 6.70
N TYR A 283 9.32 -33.16 6.99
CA TYR A 283 8.74 -31.81 7.04
C TYR A 283 9.43 -30.93 8.09
N GLY A 284 9.60 -31.43 9.33
CA GLY A 284 10.28 -30.72 10.41
C GLY A 284 11.73 -30.39 10.08
N THR A 285 12.44 -31.31 9.43
CA THR A 285 13.82 -31.08 8.97
C THR A 285 13.90 -29.95 7.95
N LEU A 286 13.01 -29.91 6.96
CA LEU A 286 12.95 -28.83 5.97
C LEU A 286 12.64 -27.47 6.63
N VAL A 287 11.76 -27.46 7.64
CA VAL A 287 11.47 -26.26 8.44
C VAL A 287 12.71 -25.79 9.21
N LEU A 288 13.45 -26.69 9.85
CA LEU A 288 14.68 -26.36 10.57
C LEU A 288 15.78 -25.83 9.63
N VAL A 289 15.94 -26.43 8.44
CA VAL A 289 16.86 -25.93 7.40
C VAL A 289 16.47 -24.52 6.97
N LYS A 290 15.18 -24.26 6.72
CA LYS A 290 14.69 -22.92 6.38
C LYS A 290 14.91 -21.91 7.51
N ALA A 291 14.72 -22.32 8.77
CA ALA A 291 14.98 -21.48 9.94
C ALA A 291 16.48 -21.15 10.07
N GLY A 292 17.36 -22.13 9.90
CA GLY A 292 18.82 -21.93 9.89
C GLY A 292 19.28 -20.98 8.78
N ALA A 293 18.75 -21.15 7.56
CA ALA A 293 19.02 -20.25 6.44
C ALA A 293 18.58 -18.81 6.76
N LEU A 294 17.40 -18.62 7.35
CA LEU A 294 16.88 -17.31 7.73
C LEU A 294 17.75 -16.61 8.80
N LEU A 295 18.25 -17.36 9.79
CA LEU A 295 19.19 -16.85 10.78
C LEU A 295 20.52 -16.46 10.13
N GLY A 296 21.05 -17.29 9.22
CA GLY A 296 22.24 -16.98 8.43
C GLY A 296 22.10 -15.70 7.60
N LEU A 297 20.96 -15.53 6.93
CA LEU A 297 20.62 -14.28 6.21
C LEU A 297 20.52 -13.08 7.16
N GLY A 298 19.99 -13.27 8.37
CA GLY A 298 19.98 -12.24 9.42
C GLY A 298 21.39 -11.79 9.81
N LEU A 299 22.33 -12.73 9.97
CA LEU A 299 23.74 -12.45 10.24
C LEU A 299 24.40 -11.68 9.08
N LEU A 300 24.16 -12.09 7.82
CA LEU A 300 24.61 -11.35 6.64
C LEU A 300 24.05 -9.93 6.62
N GLY A 301 22.78 -9.75 7.01
CA GLY A 301 22.16 -8.44 7.16
C GLY A 301 22.84 -7.55 8.22
N VAL A 302 23.30 -8.12 9.34
CA VAL A 302 24.11 -7.41 10.35
C VAL A 302 25.48 -7.03 9.77
N LEU A 303 26.14 -7.93 9.06
CA LEU A 303 27.42 -7.66 8.39
C LEU A 303 27.26 -6.52 7.37
N HIS A 304 26.22 -6.56 6.53
CA HIS A 304 25.91 -5.50 5.58
C HIS A 304 25.79 -4.11 6.24
N ARG A 305 25.08 -4.01 7.37
CA ARG A 305 24.94 -2.72 8.10
C ARG A 305 26.26 -2.21 8.66
N ARG A 306 27.18 -3.11 9.05
CA ARG A 306 28.47 -2.74 9.62
C ARG A 306 29.51 -2.40 8.56
N SER A 307 29.55 -3.13 7.44
CA SER A 307 30.67 -3.06 6.49
C SER A 307 30.30 -2.68 5.05
N SER A 308 29.07 -2.88 4.59
CA SER A 308 28.70 -2.63 3.18
C SER A 308 27.90 -1.34 2.98
N VAL A 309 26.97 -1.02 3.87
CA VAL A 309 25.97 0.05 3.63
C VAL A 309 26.62 1.43 3.48
N ALA A 310 27.51 1.80 4.40
CA ALA A 310 28.15 3.12 4.37
C ALA A 310 29.15 3.28 3.21
N PRO A 311 30.06 2.32 2.92
CA PRO A 311 30.93 2.40 1.74
C PRO A 311 30.17 2.39 0.42
N ALA A 312 29.14 1.54 0.27
CA ALA A 312 28.35 1.48 -0.96
C ALA A 312 27.60 2.80 -1.23
N ALA A 313 27.09 3.46 -0.18
CA ALA A 313 26.47 4.78 -0.30
C ALA A 313 27.48 5.88 -0.71
N ARG A 314 28.79 5.65 -0.53
CA ARG A 314 29.88 6.52 -1.01
C ARG A 314 30.43 6.12 -2.38
N GLY A 315 29.86 5.11 -3.04
CA GLY A 315 30.29 4.67 -4.36
C GLY A 315 31.29 3.50 -4.37
N GLU A 316 31.52 2.86 -3.23
CA GLU A 316 32.40 1.69 -3.11
C GLU A 316 31.60 0.40 -2.86
N PRO A 317 30.92 -0.16 -3.88
CA PRO A 317 29.97 -1.27 -3.68
C PRO A 317 30.62 -2.65 -3.57
N GLY A 318 31.96 -2.77 -3.55
CA GLY A 318 32.63 -4.08 -3.59
C GLY A 318 32.18 -5.05 -2.48
N ALA A 319 32.11 -4.55 -1.24
CA ALA A 319 31.60 -5.34 -0.11
C ALA A 319 30.11 -5.66 -0.23
N LEU A 320 29.31 -4.76 -0.82
CA LEU A 320 27.89 -4.98 -1.07
C LEU A 320 27.69 -6.07 -2.13
N MET A 321 28.46 -6.04 -3.22
CA MET A 321 28.39 -7.03 -4.31
C MET A 321 28.79 -8.43 -3.84
N ARG A 322 29.89 -8.56 -3.09
CA ARG A 322 30.36 -9.87 -2.61
C ARG A 322 29.39 -10.51 -1.61
N LEU A 323 29.01 -9.77 -0.57
CA LEU A 323 28.10 -10.31 0.46
C LEU A 323 26.67 -10.48 -0.08
N GLY A 324 26.19 -9.50 -0.86
CA GLY A 324 24.86 -9.56 -1.45
C GLY A 324 24.73 -10.67 -2.49
N GLY A 325 25.82 -11.02 -3.20
CA GLY A 325 25.81 -12.15 -4.10
C GLY A 325 25.61 -13.49 -3.39
N VAL A 326 26.30 -13.70 -2.26
CA VAL A 326 26.10 -14.88 -1.40
C VAL A 326 24.68 -14.91 -0.82
N GLU A 327 24.20 -13.75 -0.36
CA GLU A 327 22.84 -13.60 0.18
C GLU A 327 21.78 -13.96 -0.89
N VAL A 328 21.91 -13.47 -2.12
CA VAL A 328 20.99 -13.79 -3.24
C VAL A 328 21.00 -15.27 -3.57
N LEU A 329 22.16 -15.92 -3.65
CA LEU A 329 22.23 -17.36 -3.93
C LEU A 329 21.50 -18.17 -2.84
N LEU A 330 21.73 -17.84 -1.57
CA LEU A 330 21.05 -18.48 -0.45
C LEU A 330 19.54 -18.24 -0.50
N MET A 331 19.09 -17.01 -0.78
CA MET A 331 17.68 -16.67 -0.93
C MET A 331 17.01 -17.44 -2.08
N LEU A 332 17.62 -17.48 -3.26
CA LEU A 332 17.06 -18.20 -4.41
C LEU A 332 16.99 -19.70 -4.13
N ALA A 333 18.01 -20.29 -3.50
CA ALA A 333 17.97 -21.67 -3.05
C ALA A 333 16.83 -21.91 -2.04
N THR A 334 16.58 -20.99 -1.11
CA THR A 334 15.45 -21.09 -0.17
C THR A 334 14.08 -20.96 -0.84
N ILE A 335 13.96 -20.23 -1.96
CA ILE A 335 12.72 -20.22 -2.77
C ILE A 335 12.49 -21.60 -3.38
N GLY A 336 13.52 -22.22 -3.98
CA GLY A 336 13.41 -23.60 -4.49
C GLY A 336 13.01 -24.61 -3.41
N LEU A 337 13.61 -24.49 -2.21
CA LEU A 337 13.23 -25.27 -1.03
C LEU A 337 11.78 -25.02 -0.60
N ALA A 338 11.32 -23.77 -0.63
CA ALA A 338 9.94 -23.42 -0.26
C ALA A 338 8.92 -23.99 -1.25
N VAL A 339 9.22 -23.98 -2.55
CA VAL A 339 8.38 -24.62 -3.59
C VAL A 339 8.28 -26.12 -3.35
N ALA A 340 9.39 -26.80 -3.04
CA ALA A 340 9.37 -28.22 -2.71
C ALA A 340 8.59 -28.51 -1.40
N LEU A 341 8.78 -27.68 -0.36
CA LEU A 341 8.07 -27.81 0.90
C LEU A 341 6.55 -27.66 0.71
N GLY A 342 6.11 -26.77 -0.19
CA GLY A 342 4.70 -26.57 -0.52
C GLY A 342 4.00 -27.79 -1.15
N ARG A 343 4.76 -28.79 -1.64
CA ARG A 343 4.23 -30.07 -2.13
C ARG A 343 4.45 -31.23 -1.17
N THR A 344 5.20 -31.02 -0.09
CA THR A 344 5.46 -32.04 0.93
C THR A 344 4.32 -32.03 1.94
N ALA A 345 3.61 -33.15 2.10
CA ALA A 345 2.54 -33.25 3.10
C ALA A 345 3.11 -33.05 4.53
N PRO A 346 2.43 -32.28 5.40
CA PRO A 346 2.78 -32.24 6.80
C PRO A 346 2.60 -33.62 7.45
N PRO A 347 3.29 -33.92 8.56
CA PRO A 347 3.16 -35.21 9.24
C PRO A 347 1.71 -35.45 9.67
N ASP A 348 1.22 -36.68 9.47
CA ASP A 348 -0.08 -37.06 10.00
C ASP A 348 -0.03 -37.03 11.53
N THR A 349 -0.92 -36.24 12.12
CA THR A 349 -1.00 -36.06 13.58
C THR A 349 -2.04 -36.99 14.22
N GLY A 350 -2.73 -37.82 13.43
CA GLY A 350 -3.79 -38.70 13.92
C GLY A 350 -5.01 -37.93 14.46
N ALA A 351 -5.18 -36.67 14.03
CA ALA A 351 -6.30 -35.85 14.44
C ALA A 351 -7.62 -36.43 13.91
N ALA A 352 -8.70 -36.28 14.70
CA ALA A 352 -10.04 -36.65 14.26
C ALA A 352 -10.42 -35.88 12.98
N PRO A 353 -11.32 -36.43 12.15
CA PRO A 353 -11.83 -35.70 10.99
C PRO A 353 -12.37 -34.33 11.43
N PRO A 354 -12.04 -33.25 10.69
CA PRO A 354 -12.45 -31.91 11.07
C PRO A 354 -13.98 -31.79 11.11
N SER A 355 -14.48 -30.95 12.02
CA SER A 355 -15.91 -30.66 12.09
C SER A 355 -16.38 -29.97 10.80
N ARG A 356 -17.70 -29.96 10.53
CA ARG A 356 -18.23 -29.24 9.38
C ARG A 356 -17.90 -27.75 9.42
N VAL A 357 -17.99 -27.14 10.61
CA VAL A 357 -17.67 -25.72 10.81
C VAL A 357 -16.17 -25.52 10.57
N GLU A 358 -15.33 -26.39 11.10
CA GLU A 358 -13.89 -26.34 10.88
C GLU A 358 -13.51 -26.44 9.40
N VAL A 359 -14.19 -27.30 8.62
CA VAL A 359 -13.96 -27.40 7.17
C VAL A 359 -14.34 -26.11 6.46
N VAL A 360 -15.45 -25.47 6.83
CA VAL A 360 -15.99 -24.30 6.11
C VAL A 360 -15.32 -22.98 6.53
N ILE A 361 -15.09 -22.74 7.83
CA ILE A 361 -14.53 -21.47 8.34
C ILE A 361 -13.11 -21.60 8.92
N GLY A 362 -12.62 -22.83 9.10
CA GLY A 362 -11.24 -23.09 9.54
C GLY A 362 -11.06 -23.31 11.03
N TYR A 363 -12.11 -23.21 11.84
CA TYR A 363 -12.05 -23.45 13.27
C TYR A 363 -13.44 -23.69 13.84
N ASP A 364 -13.51 -24.33 14.99
CA ASP A 364 -14.76 -24.49 15.74
C ASP A 364 -15.11 -23.28 16.61
N LEU A 365 -16.42 -23.15 16.85
CA LEU A 365 -17.02 -22.20 17.79
C LEU A 365 -17.41 -22.92 19.08
N ALA A 366 -17.05 -22.34 20.22
CA ALA A 366 -17.29 -22.95 21.53
C ALA A 366 -18.77 -22.94 21.98
N GLY A 367 -19.68 -22.31 21.22
CA GLY A 367 -21.12 -22.29 21.48
C GLY A 367 -21.80 -21.00 21.00
N PRO A 368 -23.00 -20.64 21.49
CA PRO A 368 -23.70 -19.43 21.07
C PRO A 368 -22.95 -18.13 21.41
N PRO A 369 -23.17 -17.03 20.64
CA PRO A 369 -22.61 -15.74 20.96
C PRO A 369 -23.19 -15.23 22.28
N THR A 370 -22.30 -14.85 23.20
CA THR A 370 -22.64 -14.11 24.43
C THR A 370 -21.77 -12.86 24.46
N PHE A 371 -22.15 -11.84 25.23
CA PHE A 371 -21.30 -10.65 25.37
C PHE A 371 -19.86 -11.02 25.79
N ALA A 372 -19.72 -11.94 26.74
CA ALA A 372 -18.41 -12.42 27.19
C ALA A 372 -17.62 -13.09 26.06
N ARG A 373 -18.24 -13.97 25.25
CA ARG A 373 -17.55 -14.60 24.11
C ARG A 373 -17.22 -13.60 23.01
N LEU A 374 -18.16 -12.72 22.66
CA LEU A 374 -17.93 -11.67 21.68
C LEU A 374 -16.78 -10.74 22.09
N ALA A 375 -16.60 -10.47 23.39
CA ALA A 375 -15.52 -9.61 23.89
C ALA A 375 -14.20 -10.35 24.19
N LEU A 376 -14.24 -11.62 24.62
CA LEU A 376 -13.10 -12.33 25.23
C LEU A 376 -12.70 -13.63 24.51
N ASP A 377 -13.47 -14.11 23.53
CA ASP A 377 -13.07 -15.27 22.72
C ASP A 377 -12.19 -14.83 21.55
N TRP A 378 -10.92 -14.54 21.86
CA TRP A 378 -9.99 -13.92 20.92
C TRP A 378 -9.40 -14.91 19.91
N ARG A 379 -9.41 -14.50 18.65
CA ARG A 379 -8.67 -15.10 17.55
C ARG A 379 -7.97 -13.99 16.78
N PHE A 380 -6.67 -13.82 17.01
CA PHE A 380 -5.94 -12.67 16.47
C PHE A 380 -5.89 -12.66 14.93
N ASP A 381 -6.49 -11.63 14.33
CA ASP A 381 -6.40 -11.39 12.89
C ASP A 381 -5.01 -10.88 12.52
N LEU A 382 -4.27 -11.67 11.74
CA LEU A 382 -2.88 -11.35 11.40
C LEU A 382 -2.74 -10.11 10.52
N VAL A 383 -3.75 -9.78 9.72
CA VAL A 383 -3.70 -8.64 8.79
C VAL A 383 -4.14 -7.37 9.52
N PHE A 384 -5.40 -7.33 9.97
CA PHE A 384 -6.01 -6.14 10.55
C PHE A 384 -5.63 -5.94 12.02
N GLY A 385 -5.46 -7.03 12.78
CA GLY A 385 -4.96 -6.95 14.15
C GLY A 385 -3.53 -6.41 14.21
N THR A 386 -2.64 -6.91 13.35
CA THR A 386 -1.28 -6.37 13.23
C THR A 386 -1.30 -4.93 12.72
N ALA A 387 -2.13 -4.62 11.72
CA ALA A 387 -2.28 -3.25 11.23
C ALA A 387 -2.72 -2.29 12.34
N ALA A 388 -3.68 -2.67 13.18
CA ALA A 388 -4.13 -1.87 14.32
C ALA A 388 -2.98 -1.55 15.29
N LEU A 389 -2.16 -2.55 15.64
CA LEU A 389 -1.00 -2.38 16.53
C LEU A 389 0.08 -1.50 15.90
N VAL A 390 0.41 -1.73 14.62
CA VAL A 390 1.40 -0.94 13.89
C VAL A 390 0.95 0.52 13.74
N LEU A 391 -0.32 0.75 13.42
CA LEU A 391 -0.90 2.10 13.31
C LEU A 391 -0.88 2.82 14.65
N ALA A 392 -1.21 2.14 15.76
CA ALA A 392 -1.12 2.71 17.11
C ALA A 392 0.32 3.08 17.47
N ALA A 393 1.27 2.16 17.27
CA ALA A 393 2.69 2.39 17.55
C ALA A 393 3.27 3.52 16.70
N ALA A 394 3.02 3.53 15.39
CA ALA A 394 3.50 4.56 14.47
C ALA A 394 2.98 5.96 14.85
N TYR A 395 1.71 6.06 15.24
CA TYR A 395 1.11 7.31 15.69
C TYR A 395 1.75 7.79 17.00
N LEU A 396 1.90 6.92 17.99
CA LEU A 396 2.56 7.25 19.26
C LEU A 396 4.02 7.67 19.06
N LEU A 397 4.75 7.01 18.16
CA LEU A 397 6.11 7.42 17.79
C LEU A 397 6.12 8.80 17.12
N GLY A 398 5.15 9.10 16.26
CA GLY A 398 4.97 10.42 15.65
C GLY A 398 4.69 11.51 16.69
N VAL A 399 3.78 11.25 17.63
CA VAL A 399 3.46 12.15 18.75
C VAL A 399 4.67 12.36 19.65
N ARG A 400 5.38 11.28 20.02
CA ARG A 400 6.61 11.35 20.83
C ARG A 400 7.70 12.17 20.14
N ARG A 401 7.81 12.05 18.82
CA ARG A 401 8.77 12.82 18.01
C ARG A 401 8.44 14.32 17.98
N LEU A 402 7.16 14.69 17.91
CA LEU A 402 6.73 16.09 18.03
C LEU A 402 7.03 16.65 19.41
N HIS A 403 6.64 15.94 20.47
CA HIS A 403 6.88 16.38 21.85
C HIS A 403 8.37 16.55 22.14
N ARG A 404 9.23 15.65 21.64
CA ARG A 404 10.70 15.78 21.77
C ARG A 404 11.28 17.00 21.05
N ARG A 405 10.56 17.57 20.07
CA ARG A 405 10.94 18.81 19.37
C ARG A 405 10.39 20.07 20.05
N GLY A 406 9.58 19.93 21.10
CA GLY A 406 8.89 21.04 21.77
C GLY A 406 7.51 21.38 21.19
N ASP A 407 7.03 20.65 20.18
CA ASP A 407 5.73 20.87 19.58
C ASP A 407 4.61 20.28 20.43
N ARG A 408 3.52 21.03 20.62
CA ARG A 408 2.30 20.54 21.29
C ARG A 408 1.41 19.78 20.30
N TRP A 409 0.88 18.63 20.73
CA TRP A 409 -0.13 17.86 19.99
C TRP A 409 -1.41 17.72 20.83
N VAL A 410 -2.58 17.80 20.17
CA VAL A 410 -3.87 17.76 20.86
C VAL A 410 -4.17 16.34 21.34
N THR A 411 -4.31 16.15 22.65
CA THR A 411 -4.54 14.83 23.28
C THR A 411 -5.77 14.12 22.76
N GLY A 412 -6.88 14.85 22.51
CA GLY A 412 -8.11 14.28 21.95
C GLY A 412 -7.92 13.58 20.61
N ARG A 413 -6.93 14.00 19.79
CA ARG A 413 -6.60 13.32 18.52
C ARG A 413 -5.90 11.99 18.77
N THR A 414 -5.00 11.96 19.74
CA THR A 414 -4.34 10.71 20.15
C THR A 414 -5.34 9.72 20.71
N VAL A 415 -6.27 10.17 21.57
CA VAL A 415 -7.33 9.31 22.11
C VAL A 415 -8.20 8.77 20.98
N ALA A 416 -8.71 9.62 20.09
CA ALA A 416 -9.53 9.18 18.96
C ALA A 416 -8.81 8.15 18.08
N TRP A 417 -7.53 8.39 17.74
CA TRP A 417 -6.73 7.46 16.95
C TRP A 417 -6.57 6.10 17.64
N LEU A 418 -6.16 6.10 18.92
CA LEU A 418 -5.94 4.87 19.66
C LEU A 418 -7.25 4.09 19.89
N THR A 419 -8.36 4.79 20.13
CA THR A 419 -9.69 4.17 20.20
C THR A 419 -10.08 3.58 18.84
N GLY A 420 -9.77 4.25 17.72
CA GLY A 420 -9.97 3.70 16.37
C GLY A 420 -9.15 2.43 16.12
N CYS A 421 -7.88 2.41 16.53
CA CYS A 421 -7.04 1.21 16.48
C CYS A 421 -7.58 0.09 17.38
N ALA A 422 -8.03 0.42 18.60
CA ALA A 422 -8.63 -0.56 19.51
C ALA A 422 -9.93 -1.12 18.94
N ALA A 423 -10.80 -0.29 18.36
CA ALA A 423 -12.03 -0.72 17.71
C ALA A 423 -11.75 -1.62 16.49
N LEU A 424 -10.73 -1.30 15.68
CA LEU A 424 -10.27 -2.15 14.58
C LEU A 424 -9.83 -3.52 15.11
N LEU A 425 -8.97 -3.53 16.13
CA LEU A 425 -8.46 -4.75 16.75
C LEU A 425 -9.60 -5.60 17.34
N LEU A 426 -10.54 -4.97 18.06
CA LEU A 426 -11.69 -5.68 18.63
C LEU A 426 -12.59 -6.24 17.53
N ALA A 427 -12.94 -5.45 16.51
CA ALA A 427 -13.83 -5.89 15.45
C ALA A 427 -13.28 -7.08 14.65
N THR A 428 -11.95 -7.18 14.47
CA THR A 428 -11.34 -8.24 13.66
C THR A 428 -10.79 -9.42 14.48
N SER A 429 -10.38 -9.19 15.73
CA SER A 429 -9.64 -10.19 16.52
C SER A 429 -10.36 -10.72 17.76
N SER A 430 -11.42 -10.05 18.23
CA SER A 430 -12.23 -10.56 19.34
C SER A 430 -13.26 -11.59 18.84
N GLY A 431 -14.19 -12.00 19.69
CA GLY A 431 -15.29 -12.86 19.30
C GLY A 431 -16.17 -12.25 18.20
N LEU A 432 -16.17 -10.93 17.98
CA LEU A 432 -16.79 -10.32 16.80
C LEU A 432 -16.19 -10.86 15.50
N GLY A 433 -14.86 -10.85 15.37
CA GLY A 433 -14.17 -11.38 14.19
C GLY A 433 -14.29 -12.91 14.09
N ARG A 434 -14.31 -13.60 15.23
CA ARG A 434 -14.43 -15.07 15.29
C ARG A 434 -15.83 -15.58 14.89
N TYR A 435 -16.89 -14.87 15.26
CA TYR A 435 -18.27 -15.28 14.93
C TYR A 435 -18.76 -14.67 13.61
N GLY A 436 -18.08 -13.63 13.10
CA GLY A 436 -18.44 -12.92 11.87
C GLY A 436 -18.70 -13.85 10.67
N PRO A 437 -17.76 -14.73 10.28
CA PRO A 437 -17.99 -15.65 9.15
C PRO A 437 -19.20 -16.57 9.35
N ALA A 438 -19.55 -16.91 10.59
CA ALA A 438 -20.55 -17.93 10.89
C ALA A 438 -21.98 -17.39 11.07
N MET A 439 -22.14 -16.08 11.34
CA MET A 439 -23.44 -15.47 11.63
C MET A 439 -23.58 -14.12 10.91
N PHE A 440 -24.65 -13.97 10.14
CA PHE A 440 -24.93 -12.74 9.39
C PHE A 440 -25.09 -11.53 10.31
N SER A 441 -25.74 -11.71 11.48
CA SER A 441 -25.90 -10.62 12.44
C SER A 441 -24.57 -10.07 12.96
N VAL A 442 -23.65 -10.97 13.35
CA VAL A 442 -22.31 -10.60 13.83
C VAL A 442 -21.47 -10.02 12.71
N HIS A 443 -21.49 -10.64 11.52
CA HIS A 443 -20.89 -10.11 10.31
C HIS A 443 -21.32 -8.67 10.04
N MET A 444 -22.62 -8.41 10.05
CA MET A 444 -23.15 -7.07 9.78
C MET A 444 -22.70 -6.06 10.84
N GLY A 445 -22.75 -6.43 12.12
CA GLY A 445 -22.23 -5.60 13.20
C GLY A 445 -20.74 -5.28 13.03
N GLN A 446 -19.92 -6.27 12.67
CA GLN A 446 -18.51 -6.08 12.35
C GLN A 446 -18.31 -5.10 11.18
N HIS A 447 -19.06 -5.25 10.08
CA HIS A 447 -18.99 -4.35 8.93
C HIS A 447 -19.46 -2.93 9.23
N MET A 448 -20.41 -2.72 10.15
CA MET A 448 -20.78 -1.39 10.62
C MET A 448 -19.64 -0.73 11.41
N ILE A 449 -18.96 -1.48 12.27
CA ILE A 449 -17.81 -0.98 13.03
C ILE A 449 -16.65 -0.62 12.10
N LEU A 450 -16.32 -1.51 11.15
CA LEU A 450 -15.22 -1.31 10.20
C LEU A 450 -15.52 -0.23 9.15
N GLY A 451 -16.77 -0.13 8.70
CA GLY A 451 -17.20 0.83 7.67
C GLY A 451 -17.47 2.23 8.20
N MET A 452 -17.83 2.38 9.49
CA MET A 452 -18.22 3.67 10.06
C MET A 452 -17.36 4.09 11.25
N LEU A 453 -17.45 3.34 12.35
CA LEU A 453 -16.87 3.75 13.64
C LEU A 453 -15.35 3.89 13.57
N VAL A 454 -14.66 2.86 13.07
CA VAL A 454 -13.19 2.85 12.94
C VAL A 454 -12.71 4.01 12.06
N PRO A 455 -13.20 4.18 10.81
CA PRO A 455 -12.86 5.32 9.98
C PRO A 455 -13.00 6.70 10.63
N ILE A 456 -14.13 6.96 11.30
CA ILE A 456 -14.39 8.26 11.94
C ILE A 456 -13.31 8.54 13.00
N LEU A 457 -13.05 7.55 13.86
CA LEU A 457 -12.06 7.66 14.93
C LEU A 457 -10.63 7.84 14.39
N LEU A 458 -10.27 7.10 13.35
CA LEU A 458 -8.96 7.22 12.70
C LEU A 458 -8.78 8.59 12.02
N VAL A 459 -9.80 9.08 11.30
CA VAL A 459 -9.74 10.41 10.63
C VAL A 459 -9.68 11.55 11.65
N LEU A 460 -10.43 11.45 12.77
CA LEU A 460 -10.35 12.44 13.86
C LEU A 460 -8.95 12.52 14.48
N GLY A 461 -8.16 11.45 14.37
CA GLY A 461 -6.75 11.42 14.77
C GLY A 461 -5.83 12.35 13.99
N ALA A 462 -6.26 12.90 12.85
CA ALA A 462 -5.43 13.72 11.96
C ALA A 462 -4.11 13.04 11.53
N PRO A 463 -4.14 11.76 11.09
CA PRO A 463 -2.94 10.99 10.80
C PRO A 463 -2.06 11.64 9.72
N VAL A 464 -2.65 12.23 8.68
CA VAL A 464 -1.89 12.88 7.60
C VAL A 464 -1.17 14.10 8.15
N THR A 465 -1.84 14.94 8.95
CA THR A 465 -1.24 16.11 9.59
C THR A 465 -0.11 15.71 10.52
N LEU A 466 -0.30 14.66 11.34
CA LEU A 466 0.75 14.17 12.23
C LEU A 466 1.95 13.69 11.43
N ALA A 467 1.73 12.87 10.39
CA ALA A 467 2.79 12.36 9.54
C ALA A 467 3.57 13.50 8.86
N LEU A 468 2.89 14.49 8.30
CA LEU A 468 3.52 15.63 7.62
C LEU A 468 4.35 16.53 8.56
N ARG A 469 4.04 16.55 9.86
CA ARG A 469 4.81 17.27 10.90
C ARG A 469 5.94 16.42 11.49
N ALA A 470 5.71 15.13 11.68
CA ALA A 470 6.68 14.22 12.30
C ALA A 470 7.80 13.81 11.32
N LEU A 471 7.45 13.56 10.05
CA LEU A 471 8.40 13.14 9.02
C LEU A 471 9.33 14.29 8.63
N PRO A 472 10.64 14.04 8.51
CA PRO A 472 11.59 15.08 8.10
C PRO A 472 11.35 15.48 6.63
N PRO A 473 11.39 16.79 6.30
CA PRO A 473 11.41 17.23 4.92
C PRO A 473 12.72 16.80 4.23
N ALA A 474 12.63 16.38 2.97
CA ALA A 474 13.83 16.16 2.16
C ALA A 474 14.59 17.49 1.94
N GLY A 475 13.87 18.58 1.69
CA GLY A 475 14.44 19.88 1.31
C GLY A 475 14.58 20.02 -0.21
N ARG A 476 15.20 21.10 -0.69
CA ARG A 476 15.27 21.41 -2.15
C ARG A 476 16.34 20.59 -2.89
N THR A 477 17.33 20.07 -2.17
CA THR A 477 18.53 19.44 -2.75
C THR A 477 18.58 17.92 -2.58
N ARG A 478 17.72 17.34 -1.73
CA ARG A 478 17.69 15.90 -1.46
C ARG A 478 16.50 15.24 -2.17
N PRO A 479 16.62 13.94 -2.49
CA PRO A 479 15.58 13.19 -3.18
C PRO A 479 14.28 13.12 -2.37
N PRO A 480 13.09 13.10 -3.01
CA PRO A 480 11.80 13.00 -2.33
C PRO A 480 11.75 11.80 -1.38
N GLY A 481 11.25 12.02 -0.16
CA GLY A 481 11.12 10.98 0.86
C GLY A 481 9.64 10.70 1.22
N PRO A 482 9.41 9.94 2.31
CA PRO A 482 8.05 9.54 2.72
C PRO A 482 7.08 10.70 2.90
N ARG A 483 7.57 11.87 3.35
CA ARG A 483 6.74 13.08 3.50
C ARG A 483 6.27 13.60 2.14
N GLU A 484 7.17 13.70 1.18
CA GLU A 484 6.87 14.17 -0.17
C GLU A 484 5.99 13.15 -0.93
N TRP A 485 6.18 11.85 -0.71
CA TRP A 485 5.31 10.81 -1.27
C TRP A 485 3.89 10.91 -0.73
N LEU A 486 3.73 11.12 0.58
CA LEU A 486 2.43 11.33 1.20
C LEU A 486 1.74 12.58 0.65
N LEU A 487 2.47 13.69 0.50
CA LEU A 487 1.95 14.90 -0.12
C LEU A 487 1.49 14.65 -1.56
N ALA A 488 2.28 13.94 -2.36
CA ALA A 488 1.94 13.62 -3.74
C ALA A 488 0.70 12.70 -3.83
N ALA A 489 0.57 11.72 -2.92
CA ALA A 489 -0.59 10.84 -2.85
C ALA A 489 -1.88 11.62 -2.53
N VAL A 490 -1.81 12.51 -1.52
CA VAL A 490 -2.95 13.35 -1.12
C VAL A 490 -3.39 14.29 -2.25
N HIS A 491 -2.46 14.86 -3.02
CA HIS A 491 -2.78 15.77 -4.13
C HIS A 491 -2.98 15.07 -5.48
N SER A 492 -3.04 13.74 -5.51
CA SER A 492 -3.17 12.96 -6.75
C SER A 492 -4.54 13.17 -7.42
N PRO A 493 -4.63 13.03 -8.76
CA PRO A 493 -5.91 13.11 -9.46
C PRO A 493 -6.90 12.05 -9.00
N VAL A 494 -6.41 10.86 -8.64
CA VAL A 494 -7.22 9.76 -8.07
C VAL A 494 -7.79 10.17 -6.72
N ALA A 495 -6.98 10.71 -5.81
CA ALA A 495 -7.47 11.21 -4.53
C ALA A 495 -8.54 12.30 -4.72
N ARG A 496 -8.35 13.22 -5.68
CA ARG A 496 -9.32 14.27 -6.01
C ARG A 496 -10.64 13.74 -6.60
N LEU A 497 -10.60 12.64 -7.35
CA LEU A 497 -11.80 11.96 -7.87
C LEU A 497 -12.53 11.22 -6.75
N LEU A 498 -11.81 10.38 -5.99
CA LEU A 498 -12.40 9.56 -4.94
C LEU A 498 -12.94 10.40 -3.77
N THR A 499 -12.32 11.54 -3.46
CA THR A 499 -12.81 12.48 -2.43
C THR A 499 -13.89 13.44 -2.95
N HIS A 500 -14.36 13.28 -4.20
CA HIS A 500 -15.51 14.03 -4.68
C HIS A 500 -16.76 13.63 -3.86
N PRO A 501 -17.53 14.57 -3.29
CA PRO A 501 -18.65 14.26 -2.38
C PRO A 501 -19.62 13.20 -2.89
N LEU A 502 -20.08 13.33 -4.14
CA LEU A 502 -20.97 12.36 -4.77
C LEU A 502 -20.31 10.99 -4.99
N VAL A 503 -19.05 10.95 -5.41
CA VAL A 503 -18.32 9.68 -5.62
C VAL A 503 -18.11 8.99 -4.28
N ALA A 504 -17.67 9.73 -3.25
CA ALA A 504 -17.50 9.21 -1.91
C ALA A 504 -18.83 8.70 -1.32
N LEU A 505 -19.93 9.43 -1.51
CA LEU A 505 -21.27 9.01 -1.07
C LEU A 505 -21.74 7.74 -1.78
N VAL A 506 -21.62 7.69 -3.12
CA VAL A 506 -22.00 6.52 -3.92
C VAL A 506 -21.14 5.32 -3.56
N LEU A 507 -19.83 5.48 -3.36
CA LEU A 507 -18.98 4.40 -2.88
C LEU A 507 -19.39 3.95 -1.49
N PHE A 508 -19.62 4.88 -0.56
CA PHE A 508 -19.96 4.55 0.83
C PHE A 508 -21.28 3.80 0.95
N VAL A 509 -22.36 4.33 0.38
CA VAL A 509 -23.68 3.71 0.41
C VAL A 509 -23.77 2.55 -0.59
N GLY A 510 -23.40 2.80 -1.85
CA GLY A 510 -23.62 1.88 -2.96
C GLY A 510 -22.83 0.58 -2.83
N SER A 511 -21.70 0.56 -2.11
CA SER A 511 -20.96 -0.67 -1.84
C SER A 511 -21.77 -1.69 -1.05
N TYR A 512 -22.58 -1.26 -0.08
CA TYR A 512 -23.46 -2.16 0.67
C TYR A 512 -24.52 -2.77 -0.26
N TYR A 513 -25.20 -1.95 -1.05
CA TYR A 513 -26.22 -2.45 -1.98
C TYR A 513 -25.63 -3.38 -3.03
N ALA A 514 -24.49 -3.00 -3.63
CA ALA A 514 -23.82 -3.80 -4.64
C ALA A 514 -23.36 -5.15 -4.08
N LEU A 515 -22.83 -5.19 -2.86
CA LEU A 515 -22.37 -6.44 -2.25
C LEU A 515 -23.55 -7.36 -1.89
N TYR A 516 -24.48 -6.85 -1.07
CA TYR A 516 -25.51 -7.69 -0.44
C TYR A 516 -26.71 -7.99 -1.34
N PHE A 517 -27.03 -7.16 -2.33
CA PHE A 517 -28.14 -7.38 -3.26
C PHE A 517 -27.70 -7.87 -4.65
N SER A 518 -26.47 -8.40 -4.77
CA SER A 518 -26.00 -9.06 -5.99
C SER A 518 -25.46 -10.46 -5.69
N ALA A 519 -25.01 -11.17 -6.72
CA ALA A 519 -24.34 -12.47 -6.58
C ALA A 519 -22.96 -12.38 -5.89
N LEU A 520 -22.44 -11.17 -5.62
CA LEU A 520 -21.13 -10.98 -5.00
C LEU A 520 -21.07 -11.54 -3.58
N PHE A 521 -22.07 -11.28 -2.74
CA PHE A 521 -22.05 -11.74 -1.36
C PHE A 521 -22.09 -13.28 -1.24
N PRO A 522 -23.02 -14.01 -1.88
CA PRO A 522 -22.99 -15.47 -1.87
C PRO A 522 -21.69 -16.08 -2.41
N ALA A 523 -21.08 -15.46 -3.44
CA ALA A 523 -19.81 -15.91 -4.00
C ALA A 523 -18.61 -15.64 -3.07
N ALA A 524 -18.67 -14.60 -2.24
CA ALA A 524 -17.60 -14.22 -1.32
C ALA A 524 -17.63 -15.00 0.00
N LEU A 525 -18.77 -15.56 0.39
CA LEU A 525 -18.95 -16.22 1.70
C LEU A 525 -18.05 -17.45 1.95
N PRO A 526 -17.81 -18.35 0.98
CA PRO A 526 -16.88 -19.45 1.17
C PRO A 526 -15.41 -19.00 1.22
N GLU A 527 -15.13 -17.78 0.74
CA GLU A 527 -13.79 -17.32 0.41
C GLU A 527 -13.23 -16.44 1.53
N HIS A 528 -12.26 -16.97 2.29
CA HIS A 528 -11.58 -16.22 3.36
C HIS A 528 -10.92 -14.93 2.85
N TRP A 529 -10.28 -14.99 1.68
CA TRP A 529 -9.63 -13.83 1.07
C TRP A 529 -10.64 -12.74 0.70
N ALA A 530 -11.85 -13.12 0.28
CA ALA A 530 -12.90 -12.19 -0.08
C ALA A 530 -13.38 -11.42 1.15
N HIS A 531 -13.45 -12.07 2.32
CA HIS A 531 -13.69 -11.39 3.59
C HIS A 531 -12.62 -10.36 3.94
N LYS A 532 -11.33 -10.67 3.71
CA LYS A 532 -10.25 -9.70 3.93
C LYS A 532 -10.36 -8.50 3.00
N VAL A 533 -10.66 -8.73 1.72
CA VAL A 533 -10.88 -7.66 0.73
C VAL A 533 -12.08 -6.81 1.11
N MET A 534 -13.18 -7.43 1.51
CA MET A 534 -14.41 -6.76 1.95
C MET A 534 -14.15 -5.90 3.20
N ASN A 535 -13.46 -6.42 4.22
CA ASN A 535 -13.06 -5.65 5.39
C ASN A 535 -12.19 -4.43 5.03
N LEU A 536 -11.20 -4.64 4.16
CA LEU A 536 -10.32 -3.57 3.69
C LEU A 536 -11.12 -2.51 2.91
N HIS A 537 -12.01 -2.94 2.02
CA HIS A 537 -12.85 -2.06 1.21
C HIS A 537 -13.71 -1.16 2.08
N PHE A 538 -14.49 -1.72 3.01
CA PHE A 538 -15.36 -0.91 3.87
C PHE A 538 -14.55 0.04 4.77
N LEU A 539 -13.41 -0.39 5.30
CA LEU A 539 -12.51 0.47 6.07
C LEU A 539 -11.98 1.64 5.23
N LEU A 540 -11.52 1.37 4.00
CA LEU A 540 -10.98 2.41 3.11
C LEU A 540 -12.05 3.36 2.59
N VAL A 541 -13.21 2.85 2.18
CA VAL A 541 -14.33 3.66 1.69
C VAL A 541 -14.91 4.51 2.81
N GLY A 542 -15.06 3.96 4.01
CA GLY A 542 -15.43 4.74 5.19
C GLY A 542 -14.43 5.86 5.46
N ALA A 543 -13.12 5.55 5.45
CA ALA A 543 -12.09 6.57 5.66
C ALA A 543 -12.13 7.67 4.59
N LEU A 544 -12.32 7.27 3.32
CA LEU A 544 -12.48 8.18 2.18
C LEU A 544 -13.69 9.11 2.34
N PHE A 545 -14.84 8.58 2.78
CA PHE A 545 -16.07 9.34 2.99
C PHE A 545 -15.92 10.34 4.14
N PHE A 546 -15.42 9.90 5.29
CA PHE A 546 -15.30 10.76 6.47
C PHE A 546 -14.12 11.74 6.40
N TRP A 547 -13.10 11.48 5.58
CA TRP A 547 -11.93 12.37 5.45
C TRP A 547 -12.26 13.83 5.11
N PRO A 548 -12.96 14.15 3.98
CA PRO A 548 -13.33 15.53 3.65
C PRO A 548 -14.44 16.09 4.56
N ILE A 549 -15.28 15.23 5.15
CA ILE A 549 -16.37 15.64 6.05
C ILE A 549 -15.80 16.13 7.38
N VAL A 550 -15.01 15.30 8.05
CA VAL A 550 -14.36 15.67 9.31
C VAL A 550 -13.36 16.80 9.07
N GLY A 551 -12.63 16.77 7.94
CA GLY A 551 -11.88 17.92 7.42
C GLY A 551 -10.75 18.44 8.33
N VAL A 552 -10.23 17.58 9.23
CA VAL A 552 -9.09 17.91 10.10
C VAL A 552 -7.76 17.81 9.34
N ASP A 553 -7.64 16.82 8.46
CA ASP A 553 -6.49 16.60 7.59
C ASP A 553 -6.63 17.36 6.26
N PRO A 554 -5.51 17.67 5.57
CA PRO A 554 -5.56 18.33 4.27
C PRO A 554 -6.24 17.43 3.24
N ALA A 555 -7.39 17.85 2.73
CA ALA A 555 -8.11 17.17 1.66
C ALA A 555 -7.97 17.96 0.33
N PRO A 556 -8.03 17.29 -0.84
CA PRO A 556 -7.95 17.94 -2.15
C PRO A 556 -9.03 19.00 -2.37
N ARG A 557 -10.22 18.78 -1.79
CA ARG A 557 -11.37 19.68 -1.86
C ARG A 557 -11.79 20.08 -0.45
N ARG A 558 -11.91 21.38 -0.21
CA ARG A 558 -12.43 21.90 1.05
C ARG A 558 -13.93 22.10 0.92
N LEU A 559 -14.70 21.35 1.69
CA LEU A 559 -16.15 21.51 1.74
C LEU A 559 -16.52 22.59 2.77
N PRO A 560 -17.43 23.53 2.42
CA PRO A 560 -18.04 24.42 3.40
C PRO A 560 -18.75 23.64 4.51
N PRO A 561 -18.86 24.17 5.75
CA PRO A 561 -19.52 23.49 6.87
C PRO A 561 -20.92 22.96 6.53
N ALA A 562 -21.75 23.78 5.86
CA ALA A 562 -23.10 23.38 5.44
C ALA A 562 -23.10 22.20 4.47
N ALA A 563 -22.16 22.15 3.52
CA ALA A 563 -22.05 21.06 2.56
C ALA A 563 -21.62 19.73 3.23
N ARG A 564 -20.77 19.79 4.27
CA ARG A 564 -20.40 18.62 5.06
C ARG A 564 -21.61 18.06 5.81
N MET A 565 -22.36 18.95 6.45
CA MET A 565 -23.57 18.61 7.18
C MET A 565 -24.62 18.01 6.24
N GLY A 566 -24.87 18.65 5.09
CA GLY A 566 -25.77 18.14 4.06
C GLY A 566 -25.35 16.77 3.53
N LEU A 567 -24.06 16.51 3.34
CA LEU A 567 -23.57 15.21 2.88
C LEU A 567 -23.80 14.09 3.91
N VAL A 568 -23.59 14.39 5.20
CA VAL A 568 -23.87 13.45 6.30
C VAL A 568 -25.37 13.17 6.38
N PHE A 569 -26.22 14.20 6.40
CA PHE A 569 -27.67 14.00 6.43
C PHE A 569 -28.19 13.28 5.18
N ALA A 570 -27.62 13.55 4.01
CA ALA A 570 -27.99 12.86 2.78
C ALA A 570 -27.68 11.36 2.84
N SER A 571 -26.65 10.92 3.58
CA SER A 571 -26.30 9.49 3.67
C SER A 571 -27.20 8.70 4.63
N VAL A 572 -27.74 9.34 5.67
CA VAL A 572 -28.59 8.72 6.70
C VAL A 572 -29.76 7.90 6.12
N PRO A 573 -30.65 8.46 5.27
CA PRO A 573 -31.81 7.72 4.80
C PRO A 573 -31.42 6.49 3.98
N PHE A 574 -30.33 6.54 3.21
CA PHE A 574 -29.90 5.40 2.41
C PHE A 574 -29.34 4.24 3.26
N HIS A 575 -28.67 4.54 4.38
CA HIS A 575 -28.22 3.51 5.32
C HIS A 575 -29.38 2.93 6.11
N ALA A 576 -30.29 3.79 6.58
CA ALA A 576 -31.48 3.35 7.28
C ALA A 576 -32.33 2.43 6.39
N PHE A 577 -32.53 2.81 5.12
CA PHE A 577 -33.25 2.00 4.14
C PHE A 577 -32.52 0.69 3.83
N PHE A 578 -31.19 0.65 3.81
CA PHE A 578 -30.44 -0.59 3.64
C PHE A 578 -30.75 -1.59 4.77
N GLY A 579 -30.70 -1.15 6.03
CA GLY A 579 -31.03 -2.00 7.18
C GLY A 579 -32.47 -2.51 7.14
N VAL A 580 -33.42 -1.63 6.80
CA VAL A 580 -34.83 -2.00 6.62
C VAL A 580 -35.00 -2.99 5.47
N ALA A 581 -34.34 -2.78 4.33
CA ALA A 581 -34.40 -3.68 3.18
C ALA A 581 -33.91 -5.09 3.55
N VAL A 582 -32.76 -5.20 4.23
CA VAL A 582 -32.24 -6.48 4.73
C VAL A 582 -33.20 -7.15 5.72
N MET A 583 -33.81 -6.38 6.63
CA MET A 583 -34.78 -6.89 7.60
C MET A 583 -36.11 -7.33 6.96
N SER A 584 -36.56 -6.62 5.93
CA SER A 584 -37.81 -6.91 5.21
C SER A 584 -37.69 -8.05 4.19
N GLY A 585 -36.46 -8.49 3.89
CA GLY A 585 -36.19 -9.58 2.96
C GLY A 585 -36.84 -10.89 3.42
N ASN A 586 -37.44 -11.62 2.48
CA ASN A 586 -38.03 -12.95 2.71
C ASN A 586 -37.06 -14.09 2.37
N THR A 587 -35.91 -13.76 1.77
CA THR A 587 -34.86 -14.70 1.39
C THR A 587 -33.59 -14.40 2.17
N ALA A 588 -32.98 -15.43 2.76
CA ALA A 588 -31.73 -15.30 3.48
C ALA A 588 -30.56 -15.07 2.51
N LEU A 589 -29.90 -13.93 2.63
CA LEU A 589 -28.67 -13.56 1.92
C LEU A 589 -27.57 -14.57 2.29
N GLY A 590 -27.08 -15.31 1.29
CA GLY A 590 -26.11 -16.38 1.54
C GLY A 590 -26.67 -17.56 2.35
N GLY A 591 -28.00 -17.76 2.33
CA GLY A 591 -28.66 -18.75 3.18
C GLY A 591 -28.10 -20.16 3.06
N ASP A 592 -27.67 -20.60 1.87
CA ASP A 592 -27.12 -21.95 1.67
C ASP A 592 -25.81 -22.14 2.43
N TYR A 593 -24.94 -21.12 2.43
CA TYR A 593 -23.71 -21.12 3.21
C TYR A 593 -24.00 -21.17 4.71
N TYR A 594 -24.85 -20.29 5.23
CA TYR A 594 -25.14 -20.27 6.68
C TYR A 594 -25.85 -21.53 7.16
N ARG A 595 -26.76 -22.10 6.36
CA ARG A 595 -27.40 -23.39 6.68
C ARG A 595 -26.40 -24.54 6.62
N SER A 596 -25.41 -24.48 5.73
CA SER A 596 -24.38 -25.52 5.62
C SER A 596 -23.65 -25.70 6.96
N LEU A 597 -23.34 -24.63 7.68
CA LEU A 597 -22.65 -24.66 8.98
C LEU A 597 -23.40 -25.45 10.06
N ALA A 598 -24.73 -25.60 9.94
CA ALA A 598 -25.58 -26.35 10.85
C ALA A 598 -25.39 -26.01 12.34
N LEU A 599 -25.26 -24.71 12.65
CA LEU A 599 -25.09 -24.22 14.02
C LEU A 599 -26.34 -24.51 14.88
N PRO A 600 -26.25 -25.27 15.99
CA PRO A 600 -27.41 -25.64 16.79
C PRO A 600 -28.18 -24.46 17.40
N TRP A 601 -27.52 -23.31 17.58
CA TRP A 601 -28.11 -22.10 18.16
C TRP A 601 -28.57 -21.07 17.11
N VAL A 602 -28.44 -21.36 15.82
CA VAL A 602 -28.98 -20.53 14.72
C VAL A 602 -29.90 -21.39 13.82
N PRO A 603 -31.04 -21.87 14.35
CA PRO A 603 -31.94 -22.71 13.57
C PRO A 603 -32.65 -21.95 12.44
N ASP A 604 -32.82 -20.62 12.59
CA ASP A 604 -33.44 -19.74 11.60
C ASP A 604 -32.44 -18.67 11.11
N VAL A 605 -31.84 -18.92 9.95
CA VAL A 605 -30.91 -17.98 9.31
C VAL A 605 -31.58 -16.67 8.86
N LEU A 606 -32.90 -16.68 8.62
CA LEU A 606 -33.63 -15.47 8.25
C LEU A 606 -33.87 -14.58 9.48
N ALA A 607 -34.12 -15.17 10.64
CA ALA A 607 -34.16 -14.44 11.91
C ALA A 607 -32.80 -13.79 12.23
N ASP A 608 -31.69 -14.51 12.00
CA ASP A 608 -30.34 -13.94 12.16
C ASP A 608 -30.08 -12.78 11.18
N GLN A 609 -30.54 -12.90 9.92
CA GLN A 609 -30.49 -11.80 8.96
C GLN A 609 -31.30 -10.57 9.44
N ARG A 610 -32.51 -10.77 9.95
CA ARG A 610 -33.35 -9.68 10.47
C ARG A 610 -32.67 -8.94 11.61
N LEU A 611 -32.02 -9.67 12.51
CA LEU A 611 -31.19 -9.08 13.55
C LEU A 611 -30.02 -8.29 12.95
N GLY A 612 -29.34 -8.82 11.93
CA GLY A 612 -28.31 -8.10 11.18
C GLY A 612 -28.80 -6.81 10.53
N GLY A 613 -29.97 -6.83 9.89
CA GLY A 613 -30.63 -5.63 9.33
C GLY A 613 -30.96 -4.59 10.40
N GLY A 614 -31.47 -5.03 11.55
CA GLY A 614 -31.71 -4.19 12.72
C GLY A 614 -30.43 -3.57 13.29
N LEU A 615 -29.34 -4.34 13.36
CA LEU A 615 -28.02 -3.83 13.75
C LEU A 615 -27.48 -2.81 12.75
N ALA A 616 -27.61 -3.06 11.43
CA ALA A 616 -27.21 -2.10 10.40
C ALA A 616 -27.99 -0.78 10.52
N TRP A 617 -29.29 -0.86 10.83
CA TRP A 617 -30.12 0.31 11.06
C TRP A 617 -29.71 1.09 12.32
N ALA A 618 -29.60 0.41 13.46
CA ALA A 618 -29.30 1.04 14.75
C ALA A 618 -27.85 1.55 14.85
N ALA A 619 -26.88 0.84 14.23
CA ALA A 619 -25.47 1.17 14.33
C ALA A 619 -25.09 2.50 13.67
N GLY A 620 -25.93 3.04 12.76
CA GLY A 620 -25.69 4.32 12.11
C GLY A 620 -25.79 5.54 13.04
N GLU A 621 -26.55 5.44 14.14
CA GLU A 621 -26.86 6.56 15.03
C GLU A 621 -25.66 7.03 15.86
N ILE A 622 -24.88 6.08 16.40
CA ILE A 622 -23.71 6.40 17.24
C ILE A 622 -22.60 7.12 16.43
N PRO A 623 -22.16 6.59 15.27
CA PRO A 623 -21.24 7.29 14.35
C PRO A 623 -21.74 8.67 13.95
N LEU A 624 -23.03 8.79 13.62
CA LEU A 624 -23.64 10.07 13.24
C LEU A 624 -23.51 11.10 14.37
N LEU A 625 -23.86 10.72 15.60
CA LEU A 625 -23.74 11.59 16.76
C LEU A 625 -22.29 12.06 16.98
N ILE A 626 -21.31 11.16 16.85
CA ILE A 626 -19.88 11.50 16.96
C ILE A 626 -19.49 12.54 15.90
N VAL A 627 -19.89 12.35 14.65
CA VAL A 627 -19.57 13.27 13.55
C VAL A 627 -20.24 14.62 13.75
N VAL A 628 -21.52 14.65 14.12
CA VAL A 628 -22.26 15.89 14.37
C VAL A 628 -21.62 16.68 15.53
N ILE A 629 -21.32 16.02 16.65
CA ILE A 629 -20.62 16.65 17.79
C ILE A 629 -19.26 17.20 17.33
N ALA A 630 -18.49 16.41 16.57
CA ALA A 630 -17.20 16.84 16.07
C ALA A 630 -17.31 18.06 15.14
N LEU A 631 -18.30 18.10 14.25
CA LEU A 631 -18.56 19.22 13.35
C LEU A 631 -19.00 20.48 14.11
N LEU A 632 -19.88 20.35 15.10
CA LEU A 632 -20.32 21.47 15.95
C LEU A 632 -19.16 22.07 16.74
N ILE A 633 -18.34 21.24 17.39
CA ILE A 633 -17.14 21.70 18.10
C ILE A 633 -16.16 22.38 17.14
N GLN A 634 -15.99 21.85 15.94
CA GLN A 634 -15.11 22.46 14.94
C GLN A 634 -15.63 23.82 14.46
N TRP A 635 -16.93 23.92 14.19
CA TRP A 635 -17.57 25.14 13.73
C TRP A 635 -17.50 26.23 14.82
N SER A 636 -17.89 25.93 16.06
CA SER A 636 -17.79 26.87 17.19
C SER A 636 -16.36 27.41 17.36
N ARG A 637 -15.33 26.54 17.27
CA ARG A 637 -13.92 26.95 17.34
C ARG A 637 -13.44 27.74 16.13
N GLN A 638 -14.05 27.56 14.96
CA GLN A 638 -13.72 28.33 13.77
C GLN A 638 -14.30 29.74 13.87
N ASP A 639 -15.55 29.85 14.31
CA ASP A 639 -16.24 31.12 14.50
C ASP A 639 -15.55 31.97 15.58
N GLU A 640 -15.18 31.38 16.72
CA GLU A 640 -14.42 32.08 17.77
C GLU A 640 -13.06 32.60 17.27
N ARG A 641 -12.39 31.85 16.39
CA ARG A 641 -11.11 32.29 15.78
C ARG A 641 -11.30 33.37 14.74
N SER A 642 -12.39 33.33 13.98
CA SER A 642 -12.74 34.36 13.01
C SER A 642 -13.16 35.64 13.72
N ALA A 643 -13.99 35.56 14.76
CA ALA A 643 -14.37 36.67 15.62
C ALA A 643 -13.12 37.34 16.22
N ARG A 644 -12.24 36.59 16.90
CA ARG A 644 -10.97 37.14 17.43
C ARG A 644 -10.05 37.76 16.39
N ARG A 645 -10.12 37.32 15.12
CA ARG A 645 -9.34 37.95 14.03
C ARG A 645 -9.99 39.25 13.59
N ALA A 646 -11.32 39.25 13.45
CA ALA A 646 -12.09 40.44 13.13
C ALA A 646 -11.93 41.50 14.22
N ASP A 647 -12.04 41.12 15.50
CA ASP A 647 -11.83 42.00 16.65
C ASP A 647 -10.42 42.62 16.61
N ARG A 648 -9.37 41.80 16.42
CA ARG A 648 -7.99 42.32 16.29
C ARG A 648 -7.79 43.26 15.10
N GLN A 649 -8.49 43.00 13.99
CA GLN A 649 -8.39 43.84 12.80
C GLN A 649 -9.11 45.18 13.03
N ALA A 650 -10.26 45.16 13.72
CA ALA A 650 -10.99 46.34 14.14
C ALA A 650 -10.19 47.16 15.16
N ASP A 651 -9.49 46.51 16.10
CA ASP A 651 -8.62 47.19 17.07
C ASP A 651 -7.43 47.90 16.40
N LEU A 652 -6.91 47.35 15.29
CA LEU A 652 -5.73 47.89 14.59
C LEU A 652 -6.07 48.97 13.55
N HIS A 653 -7.22 48.88 12.87
CA HIS A 653 -7.55 49.71 11.72
C HIS A 653 -8.85 50.51 11.89
N GLY A 654 -9.51 50.45 13.05
CA GLY A 654 -10.89 50.89 13.20
C GLY A 654 -11.86 49.92 12.51
N ASP A 655 -13.15 50.02 12.81
CA ASP A 655 -14.17 49.17 12.23
C ASP A 655 -14.61 49.72 10.86
N VAL A 656 -13.68 49.74 9.90
CA VAL A 656 -13.84 50.31 8.55
C VAL A 656 -15.05 49.72 7.83
N ASP A 657 -15.33 48.43 8.05
CA ASP A 657 -16.50 47.74 7.48
C ASP A 657 -17.80 48.23 8.12
N ARG A 658 -17.86 48.44 9.44
CA ARG A 658 -19.03 49.07 10.08
C ARG A 658 -19.22 50.53 9.65
N GLU A 659 -18.15 51.28 9.47
CA GLU A 659 -18.23 52.67 9.00
C GLU A 659 -18.74 52.74 7.57
N ALA A 660 -18.24 51.90 6.67
CA ALA A 660 -18.73 51.77 5.30
C ALA A 660 -20.19 51.29 5.26
N TYR A 661 -20.57 50.35 6.12
CA TYR A 661 -21.94 49.86 6.24
C TYR A 661 -22.90 50.94 6.78
N ASN A 662 -22.50 51.67 7.81
CA ASN A 662 -23.26 52.80 8.35
C ASN A 662 -23.40 53.92 7.32
N ALA A 663 -22.36 54.19 6.51
CA ALA A 663 -22.43 55.14 5.40
C ALA A 663 -23.44 54.67 4.33
N MET A 664 -23.47 53.37 3.99
CA MET A 664 -24.45 52.80 3.07
C MET A 664 -25.90 52.88 3.62
N LEU A 665 -26.12 52.57 4.90
CA LEU A 665 -27.44 52.73 5.54
C LEU A 665 -27.91 54.19 5.58
N ARG A 666 -27.02 55.12 5.92
CA ARG A 666 -27.32 56.58 5.84
C ARG A 666 -27.70 56.97 4.41
N ARG A 667 -27.07 56.36 3.41
CA ARG A 667 -27.35 56.61 2.00
C ARG A 667 -28.72 56.09 1.57
N LEU A 668 -29.10 54.89 2.01
CA LEU A 668 -30.44 54.33 1.75
C LEU A 668 -31.54 55.16 2.43
N ALA A 669 -31.27 55.70 3.62
CA ALA A 669 -32.20 56.56 4.33
C ALA A 669 -32.34 57.97 3.73
N THR A 670 -31.28 58.49 3.09
CA THR A 670 -31.23 59.88 2.55
C THR A 670 -31.36 59.98 1.03
N GLY A 671 -31.31 58.87 0.30
CA GLY A 671 -31.48 58.83 -1.17
C GLY A 671 -30.29 59.36 -1.99
N GLY A 672 -29.10 59.45 -1.42
CA GLY A 672 -27.94 60.12 -2.06
C GLY A 672 -27.24 59.32 -3.20
N PRO A 673 -26.76 59.98 -4.27
CA PRO A 673 -26.15 59.35 -5.46
C PRO A 673 -24.79 58.66 -5.17
N PRO A 674 -24.26 57.77 -6.07
CA PRO A 674 -23.06 56.95 -5.86
C PRO A 674 -21.79 57.77 -5.56
N LEU A 675 -20.89 57.24 -4.71
CA LEU A 675 -19.59 57.85 -4.41
C LEU A 675 -18.59 57.08 -5.25
N VAL A 676 -17.97 57.76 -6.21
CA VAL A 676 -16.73 57.29 -6.83
C VAL A 676 -15.64 57.49 -5.78
N ALA A 677 -14.98 56.41 -5.39
CA ALA A 677 -13.89 56.48 -4.43
C ALA A 677 -12.73 57.31 -5.04
N HIS A 678 -12.49 58.50 -4.50
CA HIS A 678 -11.20 59.16 -4.69
C HIS A 678 -10.19 58.47 -3.77
N SER A 679 -9.37 57.60 -4.34
CA SER A 679 -8.11 57.20 -3.69
C SER A 679 -7.18 58.40 -3.76
N ASP A 680 -6.75 58.91 -2.61
CA ASP A 680 -5.76 59.98 -2.53
C ASP A 680 -4.49 59.61 -3.31
N GLU A 681 -4.18 60.43 -4.32
CA GLU A 681 -2.85 60.52 -4.91
C GLU A 681 -1.86 61.06 -3.86
N ASN A 682 -0.83 60.27 -3.54
CA ASN A 682 0.55 60.74 -3.66
C ASN A 682 1.61 59.62 -3.51
N ALA A 683 2.44 59.52 -4.55
CA ALA A 683 3.87 59.15 -4.58
C ALA A 683 4.34 57.70 -4.35
N HIS A 684 4.18 56.85 -5.38
CA HIS A 684 5.30 56.06 -5.91
C HIS A 684 5.04 55.64 -7.37
N GLU A 685 5.88 56.09 -8.30
CA GLU A 685 5.83 55.71 -9.72
C GLU A 685 5.94 54.18 -9.92
N PRO A 686 5.12 53.58 -10.80
CA PRO A 686 5.44 52.32 -11.44
C PRO A 686 5.77 52.55 -12.92
N GLY A 687 7.01 52.21 -13.30
CA GLY A 687 7.46 52.18 -14.68
C GLY A 687 6.58 51.30 -15.57
N HIS A 688 6.16 51.87 -16.69
CA HIS A 688 5.50 51.18 -17.80
C HIS A 688 6.40 50.11 -18.43
N THR A 689 5.95 48.85 -18.48
CA THR A 689 6.29 47.94 -19.57
C THR A 689 5.09 47.87 -20.53
N LYS A 690 5.30 48.34 -21.76
CA LYS A 690 4.37 48.24 -22.88
C LYS A 690 4.33 46.79 -23.38
N GLU A 691 3.14 46.19 -23.48
CA GLU A 691 2.87 45.13 -24.46
C GLU A 691 1.72 45.58 -25.37
N ALA A 692 2.00 45.61 -26.68
CA ALA A 692 1.11 46.01 -27.76
C ALA A 692 0.33 44.80 -28.32
N PRO A 693 -0.85 45.00 -28.95
CA PRO A 693 -1.69 43.92 -29.48
C PRO A 693 -1.20 43.39 -30.85
N PRO A 694 -1.68 42.22 -31.33
CA PRO A 694 -1.04 41.48 -32.41
C PRO A 694 -1.43 42.02 -33.79
N VAL A 695 -0.45 42.13 -34.69
CA VAL A 695 -0.65 42.39 -36.13
C VAL A 695 -0.19 41.18 -36.93
N ARG A 696 -1.01 40.77 -37.91
CA ARG A 696 -0.71 39.67 -38.85
C ARG A 696 0.21 40.13 -40.00
N ARG A 697 1.15 39.23 -40.28
CA ARG A 697 1.71 38.73 -41.57
C ARG A 697 2.82 39.47 -42.36
N ASN A 698 3.88 38.66 -42.51
CA ASN A 698 4.68 38.23 -43.68
C ASN A 698 5.76 39.09 -44.37
N GLU A 699 6.90 38.38 -44.48
CA GLU A 699 7.88 38.27 -45.57
C GLU A 699 8.86 39.42 -45.84
N THR A 700 10.13 39.02 -46.01
CA THR A 700 11.34 39.79 -46.38
C THR A 700 12.15 40.47 -45.25
N GLY A 701 13.12 39.72 -44.69
CA GLY A 701 14.56 40.01 -44.85
C GLY A 701 15.24 41.22 -44.17
N SER A 702 15.95 40.92 -43.08
CA SER A 702 17.27 41.47 -42.63
C SER A 702 17.37 42.79 -41.81
N PRO A 703 18.36 42.93 -40.87
CA PRO A 703 18.42 43.97 -39.84
C PRO A 703 19.50 45.06 -40.08
N LEU A 704 19.38 46.22 -39.42
CA LEU A 704 20.44 47.26 -39.37
C LEU A 704 20.63 47.87 -37.97
N LYS A 705 21.88 48.30 -37.76
CA LYS A 705 22.62 48.71 -36.54
C LYS A 705 22.69 50.25 -36.37
N ALA A 706 23.21 50.67 -35.20
CA ALA A 706 23.95 51.92 -34.87
C ALA A 706 23.12 53.21 -34.61
N SER A 707 23.54 54.24 -33.84
CA SER A 707 24.59 54.51 -32.83
C SER A 707 24.34 55.91 -32.20
N SER A 708 25.02 56.20 -31.07
CA SER A 708 25.54 57.49 -30.51
C SER A 708 24.68 58.78 -30.43
N ASP A 709 24.71 59.45 -29.26
CA ASP A 709 25.40 60.76 -29.06
C ASP A 709 25.20 61.33 -27.63
N ALA A 710 26.17 62.14 -27.20
CA ALA A 710 26.33 62.76 -25.89
C ALA A 710 26.29 64.30 -25.98
N VAL A 711 25.83 65.02 -24.94
CA VAL A 711 26.14 66.45 -24.67
C VAL A 711 26.13 66.75 -23.16
N SER A 712 27.07 67.63 -22.75
CA SER A 712 27.53 68.04 -21.41
C SER A 712 26.93 69.36 -20.84
N ALA A 713 27.01 69.56 -19.52
CA ALA A 713 27.39 70.79 -18.74
C ALA A 713 26.73 70.76 -17.34
N GLY A 714 27.28 71.19 -16.20
CA GLY A 714 28.45 72.00 -15.87
C GLY A 714 28.81 71.90 -14.35
N ARG A 715 29.81 72.69 -13.95
CA ARG A 715 30.80 72.50 -12.87
C ARG A 715 30.62 73.52 -11.74
N ARG A 716 30.96 73.18 -10.47
CA ARG A 716 31.79 74.00 -9.54
C ARG A 716 32.07 73.32 -8.19
N ASP A 717 33.25 73.63 -7.67
CA ASP A 717 34.04 73.02 -6.61
C ASP A 717 33.78 73.58 -5.19
N ALA A 718 34.15 72.85 -4.12
CA ALA A 718 34.99 73.34 -2.99
C ALA A 718 35.19 72.29 -1.85
N GLU A 719 36.48 72.00 -1.60
CA GLU A 719 37.20 71.83 -0.31
C GLU A 719 36.89 70.68 0.69
N GLY A 720 37.96 69.91 1.03
CA GLY A 720 38.06 68.93 2.13
C GLY A 720 38.40 69.56 3.50
N PRO A 721 39.08 68.89 4.48
CA PRO A 721 39.79 67.60 4.44
C PRO A 721 39.43 66.65 5.65
N PRO A 722 40.12 65.50 5.83
CA PRO A 722 39.75 64.40 6.74
C PRO A 722 40.59 64.37 8.03
N GLU A 723 40.13 63.65 9.06
CA GLU A 723 41.00 63.21 10.16
C GLU A 723 40.81 61.74 10.52
N ALA A 724 41.91 61.18 11.02
CA ALA A 724 42.24 59.78 11.06
C ALA A 724 42.31 59.22 12.49
N SER A 725 42.30 57.88 12.54
CA SER A 725 43.01 57.00 13.48
C SER A 725 42.72 57.05 14.98
N GLY A 726 42.40 55.85 15.49
CA GLY A 726 43.21 55.24 16.54
C GLY A 726 42.56 55.09 17.91
N GLY A 727 42.65 53.89 18.47
CA GLY A 727 42.54 53.70 19.93
C GLY A 727 41.78 52.44 20.33
N ALA A 728 42.55 51.40 20.68
CA ALA A 728 42.08 50.14 21.25
C ALA A 728 41.94 50.21 22.80
N ARG A 729 41.37 49.12 23.37
CA ARG A 729 41.49 48.63 24.77
C ARG A 729 40.63 49.37 25.82
N ASP A 730 40.05 48.76 26.86
CA ASP A 730 40.00 47.40 27.42
C ASP A 730 38.74 47.34 28.34
N ALA A 731 38.08 46.18 28.43
CA ALA A 731 37.45 45.57 29.63
C ALA A 731 36.53 44.41 29.24
#